data_AF-A0A811TE35-F1
#
_entry.id   AF-A0A811TE35-F1
#
_cell.length_a   1.000
_cell.length_b   1.000
_cell.length_c   1.000
_cell.angle_alpha   90.00
_cell.angle_beta   90.00
_cell.angle_gamma   90.00
#
_symmetry.space_group_name_H-M   'P 1'
#
loop_
_entity.id
_entity.type
_entity.pdbx_description
1 polymer ?
#
loop_
_entity_poly.entity_id
_entity_poly.type
_entity_poly.pdbx_seq_one_letter_code
_entity_poly.pdbx_strand_id
1 'polypeptide(L)'
;MLNLHFSYGIYDQPGELIKGNLKGYGELARELYRGKVACYLRSEKEEFILGCRFEVQIIKGRKERVIFIAKYPIEEINLDTVLRFYEEGIKEIESLERLRYKVLGLWEDGDLEKIKKVKPLDDNIYKIVVGKLVANEKINVKSSDVLKGVLLFVSVAQELKPVLHMGFRFILSRLPLEGDMLICSEEWNKDINLDTTEIRLSKAEQNWSKRLYQIYNDHTSEQISGHRFENRKRLADEIIRIALMDFTSEACKFYQTNMNKLFQPFIGHPQDLIRVINHIVKEDVSGIEYKTAVEVIKTLAPHVYEKNYENVESFLSLLYKGVGESYKRKLQETFIEHDIFLEKVVNDIIKRISEEKDQELFHILARKSLNDPRTAERFNASVTKAVDSLSREESLGLLKFALDELEWESGKGGKILVKALHNNLAGYNEFKKLIKINKYRQKLEEFRILTPARNEMEGGSKVKNGGGKALVLVISFLLIFSAGMWVGEQYAPFVDIAGFAGLYQPPNVIVDVTPDSQRGAPGGVLTYMINLTNKGTADDVIGVESIAGAPQEWEFELKNPAGNPQFSTLLLSSNENYSLTLRVHIPAAAIADADIEVKVRSTVDINKTNISTFKVKVPVPPSFVSGLNVAANGSNWIHWTWTNQPEEDFSHTEVWLNGEFKTNTSENSYNATSLDPKKTYEISTRRMDKAGNINQKWINNSATTS
;
A
#
# COMPACT_ATOMS: atom_id res chain seq x y z
N MET A 1 38.68 -13.12 -28.12
CA MET A 1 37.58 -12.74 -27.21
C MET A 1 36.30 -13.19 -27.87
N LEU A 2 35.52 -14.05 -27.21
CA LEU A 2 34.26 -14.55 -27.77
C LEU A 2 33.30 -13.39 -28.01
N ASN A 3 32.77 -13.29 -29.23
CA ASN A 3 31.59 -12.50 -29.55
C ASN A 3 30.43 -12.99 -28.68
N LEU A 4 30.16 -12.31 -27.57
CA LEU A 4 28.81 -12.27 -27.02
C LEU A 4 27.92 -11.80 -28.17
N HIS A 5 26.92 -12.61 -28.52
CA HIS A 5 26.01 -12.33 -29.63
C HIS A 5 25.36 -10.96 -29.39
N PHE A 6 25.81 -9.94 -30.13
CA PHE A 6 25.18 -8.63 -30.17
C PHE A 6 23.67 -8.81 -30.38
N SER A 7 22.88 -8.43 -29.38
CA SER A 7 21.45 -8.70 -29.33
C SER A 7 20.69 -7.50 -29.85
N TYR A 8 20.20 -7.58 -31.09
CA TYR A 8 19.55 -6.47 -31.78
C TYR A 8 18.36 -6.92 -32.63
N GLY A 9 17.50 -5.96 -32.97
CA GLY A 9 16.37 -6.14 -33.87
C GLY A 9 16.13 -4.90 -34.72
N ILE A 10 15.93 -5.12 -36.01
CA ILE A 10 15.47 -4.13 -36.98
C ILE A 10 13.98 -4.38 -37.22
N TYR A 11 13.16 -3.37 -37.00
CA TYR A 11 11.70 -3.45 -37.08
C TYR A 11 11.13 -2.48 -38.11
N ASP A 12 10.03 -2.87 -38.73
CA ASP A 12 9.24 -2.00 -39.60
C ASP A 12 8.22 -1.15 -38.82
N GLN A 13 7.43 -0.33 -39.53
CA GLN A 13 6.43 0.54 -38.94
C GLN A 13 5.29 -0.21 -38.21
N PRO A 14 4.72 -1.30 -38.76
CA PRO A 14 3.81 -2.19 -38.03
C PRO A 14 4.40 -2.82 -36.76
N GLY A 15 5.72 -2.80 -36.58
CA GLY A 15 6.42 -3.41 -35.46
C GLY A 15 6.79 -4.87 -35.70
N GLU A 16 6.86 -5.29 -36.97
CA GLU A 16 7.32 -6.62 -37.38
C GLU A 16 8.84 -6.64 -37.49
N LEU A 17 9.44 -7.75 -37.05
CA LEU A 17 10.89 -7.92 -37.08
C LEU A 17 11.36 -8.22 -38.51
N ILE A 18 12.19 -7.35 -39.07
CA ILE A 18 12.81 -7.48 -40.40
C ILE A 18 14.09 -8.34 -40.32
N LYS A 19 14.96 -8.05 -39.35
CA LYS A 19 16.28 -8.70 -39.19
C LYS A 19 16.73 -8.63 -37.73
N GLY A 20 17.52 -9.59 -37.28
CA GLY A 20 18.09 -9.63 -35.93
C GLY A 20 17.54 -10.78 -35.09
N ASN A 21 18.06 -10.90 -33.86
CA ASN A 21 17.72 -11.96 -32.91
C ASN A 21 16.83 -11.48 -31.75
N LEU A 22 16.69 -10.16 -31.57
CA LEU A 22 15.92 -9.56 -30.49
C LEU A 22 14.43 -9.51 -30.86
N LYS A 23 13.67 -10.56 -30.54
CA LYS A 23 12.21 -10.69 -30.79
C LYS A 23 11.38 -10.12 -29.63
N GLY A 24 10.10 -9.83 -29.86
CA GLY A 24 9.15 -9.43 -28.82
C GLY A 24 9.04 -7.92 -28.56
N TYR A 25 9.77 -7.09 -29.33
CA TYR A 25 9.79 -5.63 -29.14
C TYR A 25 8.87 -4.87 -30.11
N GLY A 26 7.89 -5.53 -30.73
CA GLY A 26 7.01 -4.91 -31.73
C GLY A 26 6.19 -3.73 -31.17
N GLU A 27 5.73 -3.82 -29.93
CA GLU A 27 5.03 -2.71 -29.27
C GLU A 27 5.94 -1.50 -29.04
N LEU A 28 7.14 -1.74 -28.51
CA LEU A 28 8.15 -0.69 -28.35
C LEU A 28 8.49 -0.08 -29.70
N ALA A 29 8.68 -0.87 -30.75
CA ALA A 29 8.98 -0.36 -32.09
C ALA A 29 7.88 0.58 -32.61
N ARG A 30 6.60 0.24 -32.41
CA ARG A 30 5.48 1.14 -32.75
C ARG A 30 5.51 2.42 -31.94
N GLU A 31 5.87 2.36 -30.67
CA GLU A 31 6.01 3.55 -29.83
C GLU A 31 7.15 4.46 -30.32
N LEU A 32 8.33 3.89 -30.57
CA LEU A 32 9.49 4.62 -31.11
C LEU A 32 9.18 5.27 -32.47
N TYR A 33 8.42 4.56 -33.31
CA TYR A 33 7.92 5.07 -34.57
C TYR A 33 7.01 6.29 -34.37
N ARG A 34 5.97 6.17 -33.53
CA ARG A 34 4.99 7.23 -33.26
C ARG A 34 5.64 8.47 -32.67
N GLY A 35 6.52 8.30 -31.68
CA GLY A 35 7.21 9.40 -31.00
C GLY A 35 8.26 10.12 -31.85
N LYS A 36 8.64 9.55 -33.00
CA LYS A 36 9.80 9.98 -33.80
C LYS A 36 11.07 10.01 -32.93
N VAL A 37 11.34 8.90 -32.24
CA VAL A 37 12.37 8.81 -31.20
C VAL A 37 13.77 8.75 -31.80
N ALA A 38 14.63 9.69 -31.42
CA ALA A 38 16.05 9.70 -31.79
C ALA A 38 16.89 8.83 -30.86
N CYS A 39 16.59 8.81 -29.56
CA CYS A 39 17.25 7.94 -28.59
C CYS A 39 16.27 7.50 -27.51
N TYR A 40 16.27 6.22 -27.18
CA TYR A 40 15.48 5.61 -26.12
C TYR A 40 16.40 4.81 -25.22
N LEU A 41 16.20 4.90 -23.91
CA LEU A 41 16.81 4.01 -22.94
C LEU A 41 15.74 3.52 -21.97
N ARG A 42 15.72 2.22 -21.75
CA ARG A 42 15.02 1.61 -20.62
C ARG A 42 15.93 0.58 -19.98
N SER A 43 16.18 0.71 -18.69
CA SER A 43 16.93 -0.29 -17.94
C SER A 43 16.04 -1.42 -17.44
N GLU A 44 16.60 -2.62 -17.41
CA GLU A 44 15.96 -3.85 -16.99
C GLU A 44 16.98 -4.72 -16.25
N LYS A 45 16.95 -4.72 -14.91
CA LYS A 45 17.88 -5.48 -14.07
C LYS A 45 19.34 -5.13 -14.37
N GLU A 46 20.09 -6.00 -15.03
CA GLU A 46 21.53 -5.84 -15.32
C GLU A 46 21.79 -5.28 -16.73
N GLU A 47 20.75 -5.11 -17.55
CA GLU A 47 20.83 -4.64 -18.92
C GLU A 47 20.09 -3.32 -19.10
N PHE A 48 20.37 -2.63 -20.22
CA PHE A 48 19.52 -1.58 -20.74
C PHE A 48 19.27 -1.77 -22.23
N ILE A 49 18.09 -1.37 -22.65
CA ILE A 49 17.64 -1.37 -24.03
C ILE A 49 17.89 0.02 -24.61
N LEU A 50 18.62 0.08 -25.73
CA LEU A 50 18.65 1.25 -26.58
C LEU A 50 17.71 1.07 -27.77
N GLY A 51 17.05 2.16 -28.16
CA GLY A 51 16.16 2.18 -29.31
C GLY A 51 16.18 3.50 -30.05
N CYS A 52 16.05 3.46 -31.37
CA CYS A 52 15.87 4.66 -32.18
C CYS A 52 15.06 4.38 -33.45
N ARG A 53 14.55 5.45 -34.05
CA ARG A 53 13.89 5.44 -35.35
C ARG A 53 14.80 6.17 -36.34
N PHE A 54 15.29 5.45 -37.34
CA PHE A 54 16.04 6.03 -38.44
C PHE A 54 15.13 6.53 -39.55
N GLU A 55 15.54 7.64 -40.14
CA GLU A 55 15.08 8.13 -41.44
C GLU A 55 15.90 7.46 -42.53
N VAL A 56 15.27 6.66 -43.38
CA VAL A 56 15.95 5.92 -44.46
C VAL A 56 15.37 6.26 -45.82
N GLN A 57 16.13 5.99 -46.88
CA GLN A 57 15.67 6.09 -48.25
C GLN A 57 15.99 4.80 -49.01
N ILE A 58 15.00 4.22 -49.69
CA ILE A 58 15.26 3.16 -50.67
C ILE A 58 16.10 3.78 -51.80
N ILE A 59 17.21 3.17 -52.22
CA ILE A 59 18.05 3.71 -53.30
C ILE A 59 17.19 4.03 -54.54
N LYS A 60 17.16 5.32 -54.96
CA LYS A 60 16.32 5.89 -56.04
C LYS A 60 14.80 5.84 -55.78
N GLY A 61 14.36 5.61 -54.55
CA GLY A 61 12.96 5.50 -54.13
C GLY A 61 12.56 6.52 -53.06
N ARG A 62 11.41 6.26 -52.43
CA ARG A 62 10.83 7.12 -51.39
C ARG A 62 11.57 7.01 -50.06
N LYS A 63 11.38 8.02 -49.20
CA LYS A 63 11.81 7.99 -47.79
C LYS A 63 10.89 7.06 -47.00
N GLU A 64 11.48 6.24 -46.12
CA GLU A 64 10.80 5.33 -45.20
C GLU A 64 11.42 5.42 -43.80
N ARG A 65 10.89 4.65 -42.84
CA ARG A 65 11.37 4.62 -41.46
C ARG A 65 11.64 3.19 -41.04
N VAL A 66 12.72 3.03 -40.29
CA VAL A 66 13.13 1.75 -39.74
C VAL A 66 13.50 1.96 -38.28
N ILE A 67 13.12 1.01 -37.44
CA ILE A 67 13.39 1.05 -36.01
C ILE A 67 14.54 0.11 -35.71
N PHE A 68 15.51 0.57 -34.92
CA PHE A 68 16.63 -0.23 -34.45
C PHE A 68 16.59 -0.31 -32.93
N ILE A 69 16.69 -1.52 -32.38
CA ILE A 69 16.67 -1.78 -30.95
C ILE A 69 17.82 -2.73 -30.62
N ALA A 70 18.57 -2.45 -29.56
CA ALA A 70 19.66 -3.30 -29.09
C ALA A 70 19.74 -3.32 -27.57
N LYS A 71 20.37 -4.35 -27.02
CA LYS A 71 20.61 -4.51 -25.58
C LYS A 71 22.09 -4.42 -25.25
N TYR A 72 22.40 -3.78 -24.13
CA TYR A 72 23.74 -3.67 -23.59
C TYR A 72 23.73 -3.89 -22.06
N PRO A 73 24.81 -4.42 -21.46
CA PRO A 73 24.96 -4.44 -20.01
C PRO A 73 25.02 -3.02 -19.42
N ILE A 74 24.40 -2.77 -18.27
CA ILE A 74 24.43 -1.45 -17.60
C ILE A 74 25.86 -0.95 -17.38
N GLU A 75 26.81 -1.86 -17.18
CA GLU A 75 28.21 -1.49 -17.00
C GLU A 75 28.82 -0.75 -18.19
N GLU A 76 28.26 -0.92 -19.38
CA GLU A 76 28.75 -0.32 -20.62
C GLU A 76 28.13 1.06 -20.92
N ILE A 77 27.24 1.59 -20.08
CA ILE A 77 26.61 2.89 -20.34
C ILE A 77 27.66 4.02 -20.39
N ASN A 78 27.87 4.57 -21.57
CA ASN A 78 28.69 5.74 -21.85
C ASN A 78 28.41 6.28 -23.26
N LEU A 79 29.04 7.40 -23.61
CA LEU A 79 28.87 8.02 -24.92
C LEU A 79 29.32 7.12 -26.07
N ASP A 80 30.45 6.43 -25.92
CA ASP A 80 31.00 5.56 -26.96
C ASP A 80 30.07 4.38 -27.26
N THR A 81 29.40 3.81 -26.25
CA THR A 81 28.40 2.75 -26.42
C THR A 81 27.18 3.25 -27.19
N VAL A 82 26.68 4.45 -26.88
CA VAL A 82 25.56 5.05 -27.63
C VAL A 82 25.96 5.43 -29.06
N LEU A 83 27.19 5.87 -29.30
CA LEU A 83 27.71 6.12 -30.64
C LEU A 83 27.85 4.83 -31.45
N ARG A 84 28.42 3.77 -30.84
CA ARG A 84 28.49 2.43 -31.44
C ARG A 84 27.11 1.89 -31.80
N PHE A 85 26.12 2.07 -30.93
CA PHE A 85 24.74 1.70 -31.22
C PHE A 85 24.21 2.31 -32.53
N TYR A 86 24.46 3.61 -32.76
CA TYR A 86 24.07 4.24 -34.03
C TYR A 86 24.87 3.70 -35.23
N GLU A 87 26.18 3.51 -35.07
CA GLU A 87 27.06 2.99 -36.14
C GLU A 87 26.67 1.55 -36.53
N GLU A 88 26.35 0.71 -35.56
CA GLU A 88 25.84 -0.66 -35.75
C GLU A 88 24.48 -0.65 -36.43
N GLY A 89 23.56 0.23 -35.98
CA GLY A 89 22.25 0.40 -36.60
C GLY A 89 22.34 0.80 -38.08
N ILE A 90 23.21 1.75 -38.42
CA ILE A 90 23.44 2.15 -39.81
C ILE A 90 23.93 0.96 -40.63
N LYS A 91 25.00 0.31 -40.17
CA LYS A 91 25.62 -0.83 -40.87
C LYS A 91 24.61 -1.95 -41.14
N GLU A 92 23.83 -2.34 -40.13
CA GLU A 92 22.90 -3.45 -40.25
C GLU A 92 21.68 -3.09 -41.12
N ILE A 93 21.18 -1.86 -41.07
CA ILE A 93 20.07 -1.40 -41.93
C ILE A 93 20.50 -1.31 -43.40
N GLU A 94 21.68 -0.76 -43.68
CA GLU A 94 22.17 -0.63 -45.06
C GLU A 94 22.56 -1.99 -45.67
N SER A 95 22.83 -3.01 -44.84
CA SER A 95 23.07 -4.38 -45.29
C SER A 95 21.82 -5.13 -45.78
N LEU A 96 20.62 -4.56 -45.67
CA LEU A 96 19.36 -5.20 -46.09
C LEU A 96 19.27 -5.28 -47.63
N GLU A 97 19.81 -6.37 -48.21
CA GLU A 97 19.93 -6.57 -49.67
C GLU A 97 18.62 -6.40 -50.44
N ARG A 98 17.49 -6.83 -49.87
CA ARG A 98 16.18 -6.76 -50.52
C ARG A 98 15.64 -5.33 -50.64
N LEU A 99 15.89 -4.49 -49.64
CA LEU A 99 15.31 -3.14 -49.55
C LEU A 99 16.30 -2.07 -50.03
N ARG A 100 17.62 -2.33 -49.92
CA ARG A 100 18.70 -1.43 -50.31
C ARG A 100 18.48 -0.02 -49.75
N TYR A 101 18.40 0.07 -48.43
CA TYR A 101 18.25 1.35 -47.75
C TYR A 101 19.57 2.11 -47.70
N LYS A 102 19.47 3.45 -47.72
CA LYS A 102 20.49 4.40 -47.27
C LYS A 102 19.96 5.11 -46.04
N VAL A 103 20.72 5.15 -44.95
CA VAL A 103 20.35 5.92 -43.75
C VAL A 103 20.63 7.40 -43.99
N LEU A 104 19.67 8.26 -43.64
CA LEU A 104 19.79 9.72 -43.77
C LEU A 104 20.14 10.38 -42.44
N GLY A 105 19.53 9.92 -41.34
CA GLY A 105 19.70 10.48 -40.01
C GLY A 105 18.62 10.00 -39.03
N LEU A 106 18.49 10.66 -37.88
CA LEU A 106 17.47 10.35 -36.87
C LEU A 106 16.21 11.20 -37.08
N TRP A 107 16.41 12.50 -37.18
CA TRP A 107 15.40 13.52 -37.41
C TRP A 107 15.59 14.23 -38.75
N GLU A 108 16.84 14.52 -39.11
CA GLU A 108 17.22 15.27 -40.30
C GLU A 108 18.48 14.68 -40.94
N ASP A 109 18.72 14.99 -42.21
CA ASP A 109 19.90 14.52 -42.93
C ASP A 109 21.19 15.05 -42.27
N GLY A 110 22.14 14.16 -41.98
CA GLY A 110 23.45 14.50 -41.40
C GLY A 110 23.44 14.90 -39.92
N ASP A 111 22.36 14.66 -39.17
CA ASP A 111 22.33 14.93 -37.73
C ASP A 111 23.29 14.05 -36.92
N LEU A 112 23.47 12.79 -37.31
CA LEU A 112 24.44 11.86 -36.72
C LEU A 112 25.90 12.32 -36.84
N GLU A 113 26.25 13.03 -37.92
CA GLU A 113 27.59 13.58 -38.11
C GLU A 113 27.91 14.72 -37.13
N LYS A 114 26.88 15.43 -36.66
CA LYS A 114 27.01 16.51 -35.67
C LYS A 114 27.31 15.98 -34.26
N ILE A 115 26.92 14.73 -33.96
CA ILE A 115 27.06 14.13 -32.63
C ILE A 115 28.55 13.97 -32.22
N LYS A 116 29.48 14.01 -33.19
CA LYS A 116 30.93 13.84 -32.98
C LYS A 116 31.68 15.08 -32.47
N LYS A 117 30.99 16.18 -32.12
CA LYS A 117 31.62 17.41 -31.57
C LYS A 117 31.14 17.70 -30.15
N VAL A 118 32.00 17.41 -29.16
CA VAL A 118 31.69 17.56 -27.74
C VAL A 118 31.85 19.02 -27.30
N LYS A 119 30.78 19.61 -26.76
CA LYS A 119 30.87 20.69 -25.78
C LYS A 119 30.37 20.16 -24.44
N PRO A 120 30.99 20.52 -23.30
CA PRO A 120 30.45 20.17 -22.00
C PRO A 120 29.05 20.78 -21.85
N LEU A 121 28.11 20.02 -21.31
CA LEU A 121 26.81 20.53 -20.92
C LEU A 121 26.95 21.48 -19.72
N ASP A 122 26.01 22.40 -19.54
CA ASP A 122 25.93 23.22 -18.32
C ASP A 122 25.73 22.31 -17.09
N ASP A 123 26.72 22.34 -16.20
CA ASP A 123 26.75 21.60 -14.94
C ASP A 123 25.51 21.84 -14.07
N ASN A 124 24.87 23.02 -14.16
CA ASN A 124 23.66 23.31 -13.39
C ASN A 124 22.43 22.52 -13.84
N ILE A 125 22.24 22.35 -15.15
CA ILE A 125 21.06 21.67 -15.72
C ILE A 125 21.12 20.19 -15.37
N TYR A 126 22.30 19.60 -15.59
CA TYR A 126 22.58 18.21 -15.27
C TYR A 126 22.25 17.86 -13.81
N LYS A 127 22.73 18.67 -12.85
CA LYS A 127 22.49 18.45 -11.42
C LYS A 127 21.02 18.51 -11.04
N ILE A 128 20.26 19.42 -11.67
CA ILE A 128 18.81 19.51 -11.45
C ILE A 128 18.12 18.25 -11.98
N VAL A 129 18.47 17.83 -13.20
CA VAL A 129 17.88 16.64 -13.83
C VAL A 129 18.11 15.39 -12.99
N VAL A 130 19.35 15.11 -12.60
CA VAL A 130 19.69 13.96 -11.77
C VAL A 130 18.99 14.06 -10.41
N GLY A 131 18.99 15.23 -9.78
CA GLY A 131 18.31 15.49 -8.51
C GLY A 131 16.82 15.15 -8.51
N LYS A 132 16.09 15.51 -9.58
CA LYS A 132 14.69 15.13 -9.73
C LYS A 132 14.51 13.62 -9.93
N LEU A 133 15.36 13.00 -10.76
CA LEU A 133 15.27 11.57 -11.06
C LEU A 133 15.55 10.70 -9.83
N VAL A 134 16.53 11.05 -8.99
CA VAL A 134 16.80 10.32 -7.74
C VAL A 134 15.71 10.53 -6.69
N ALA A 135 14.97 11.63 -6.77
CA ALA A 135 13.74 11.87 -6.02
C ALA A 135 12.52 11.11 -6.57
N ASN A 136 12.73 10.25 -7.57
CA ASN A 136 11.68 9.53 -8.30
C ASN A 136 10.64 10.49 -8.94
N GLU A 137 11.07 11.68 -9.35
CA GLU A 137 10.26 12.64 -10.07
C GLU A 137 10.56 12.62 -11.57
N LYS A 138 9.53 12.84 -12.38
CA LYS A 138 9.66 13.00 -13.83
C LYS A 138 10.18 14.40 -14.17
N ILE A 139 10.86 14.52 -15.31
CA ILE A 139 11.35 15.80 -15.84
C ILE A 139 11.19 15.89 -17.35
N ASN A 140 10.65 17.02 -17.80
CA ASN A 140 10.46 17.34 -19.21
C ASN A 140 11.46 18.41 -19.65
N VAL A 141 12.24 18.09 -20.67
CA VAL A 141 13.28 18.95 -21.23
C VAL A 141 12.96 19.23 -22.68
N LYS A 142 13.06 20.47 -23.11
CA LYS A 142 12.92 20.84 -24.52
C LYS A 142 14.30 20.91 -25.16
N SER A 143 14.46 20.22 -26.29
CA SER A 143 15.58 20.47 -27.21
C SER A 143 15.24 20.09 -28.63
N SER A 144 15.46 21.02 -29.56
CA SER A 144 15.38 20.79 -31.00
C SER A 144 16.72 20.30 -31.58
N ASP A 145 17.77 20.22 -30.76
CA ASP A 145 19.11 19.77 -31.16
C ASP A 145 19.38 18.35 -30.64
N VAL A 146 19.45 17.38 -31.57
CA VAL A 146 19.72 15.97 -31.26
C VAL A 146 21.02 15.81 -30.48
N LEU A 147 22.08 16.56 -30.81
CA LEU A 147 23.37 16.45 -30.13
C LEU A 147 23.24 16.85 -28.66
N LYS A 148 22.64 18.01 -28.37
CA LYS A 148 22.42 18.47 -26.99
C LYS A 148 21.55 17.48 -26.21
N GLY A 149 20.51 16.95 -26.85
CA GLY A 149 19.64 15.92 -26.28
C GLY A 149 20.40 14.65 -25.91
N VAL A 150 21.17 14.08 -26.85
CA VAL A 150 21.98 12.87 -26.62
C VAL A 150 23.04 13.10 -25.56
N LEU A 151 23.70 14.28 -25.52
CA LEU A 151 24.70 14.58 -24.51
C LEU A 151 24.10 14.62 -23.09
N LEU A 152 23.00 15.36 -22.86
CA LEU A 152 22.33 15.34 -21.56
C LEU A 152 21.88 13.92 -21.20
N PHE A 153 21.29 13.22 -22.16
CA PHE A 153 20.79 11.86 -21.99
C PHE A 153 21.87 10.91 -21.48
N VAL A 154 23.02 10.89 -22.15
CA VAL A 154 24.14 10.02 -21.79
C VAL A 154 24.75 10.43 -20.46
N SER A 155 25.00 11.72 -20.24
CA SER A 155 25.55 12.21 -18.97
C SER A 155 24.70 11.76 -17.79
N VAL A 156 23.38 11.96 -17.87
CA VAL A 156 22.44 11.57 -16.80
C VAL A 156 22.43 10.04 -16.59
N ALA A 157 22.43 9.26 -17.68
CA ALA A 157 22.46 7.80 -17.57
C ALA A 157 23.77 7.28 -16.95
N GLN A 158 24.90 7.92 -17.24
CA GLN A 158 26.20 7.59 -16.64
C GLN A 158 26.24 7.91 -15.14
N GLU A 159 25.69 9.05 -14.71
CA GLU A 159 25.62 9.42 -13.29
C GLU A 159 24.75 8.46 -12.48
N LEU A 160 23.63 8.07 -13.08
CA LEU A 160 22.66 7.17 -12.48
C LEU A 160 23.07 5.72 -12.59
N LYS A 161 24.22 5.40 -13.21
CA LYS A 161 24.71 4.03 -13.41
C LYS A 161 24.60 3.14 -12.15
N PRO A 162 24.99 3.58 -10.93
CA PRO A 162 24.87 2.76 -9.72
C PRO A 162 23.44 2.33 -9.38
N VAL A 163 22.44 3.11 -9.81
CA VAL A 163 21.01 2.89 -9.53
C VAL A 163 20.20 2.60 -10.78
N LEU A 164 20.83 2.59 -11.97
CA LEU A 164 20.14 2.50 -13.25
C LEU A 164 19.34 1.19 -13.34
N HIS A 165 19.79 0.12 -12.69
CA HIS A 165 19.12 -1.18 -12.61
C HIS A 165 17.66 -1.12 -12.10
N MET A 166 17.27 -0.02 -11.44
CA MET A 166 15.93 0.18 -10.87
C MET A 166 14.85 0.59 -11.90
N GLY A 167 15.09 0.44 -13.20
CA GLY A 167 14.04 0.58 -14.23
C GLY A 167 13.76 2.01 -14.71
N PHE A 168 14.80 2.81 -14.92
CA PHE A 168 14.69 4.15 -15.51
C PHE A 168 14.37 4.11 -17.00
N ARG A 169 13.55 5.07 -17.45
CA ARG A 169 13.10 5.25 -18.83
C ARG A 169 13.38 6.66 -19.34
N PHE A 170 14.32 6.79 -20.26
CA PHE A 170 14.71 8.06 -20.87
C PHE A 170 14.36 8.08 -22.36
N ILE A 171 13.85 9.21 -22.84
CA ILE A 171 13.35 9.34 -24.21
C ILE A 171 13.76 10.68 -24.80
N LEU A 172 14.41 10.65 -25.96
CA LEU A 172 14.67 11.81 -26.83
C LEU A 172 13.80 11.69 -28.08
N SER A 173 12.77 12.52 -28.22
CA SER A 173 11.73 12.38 -29.24
C SER A 173 11.30 13.72 -29.86
N ARG A 174 10.59 13.69 -31.00
CA ARG A 174 9.93 14.91 -31.51
C ARG A 174 8.53 15.11 -30.93
N LEU A 175 7.80 14.03 -30.66
CA LEU A 175 6.47 14.08 -30.06
C LEU A 175 6.54 13.69 -28.58
N PRO A 176 5.65 14.24 -27.73
CA PRO A 176 5.64 13.91 -26.31
C PRO A 176 5.30 12.44 -26.09
N LEU A 177 6.12 11.75 -25.30
CA LEU A 177 5.93 10.37 -24.85
C LEU A 177 6.09 10.31 -23.33
N GLU A 178 5.60 9.25 -22.71
CA GLU A 178 5.74 9.07 -21.27
C GLU A 178 7.09 8.42 -20.92
N GLY A 179 7.92 9.15 -20.16
CA GLY A 179 9.18 8.68 -19.62
C GLY A 179 9.52 9.40 -18.31
N ASP A 180 10.57 8.94 -17.62
CA ASP A 180 11.07 9.62 -16.42
C ASP A 180 11.83 10.89 -16.79
N MET A 181 12.63 10.80 -17.86
CA MET A 181 13.23 11.95 -18.52
C MET A 181 12.77 11.98 -19.98
N LEU A 182 11.96 12.97 -20.33
CA LEU A 182 11.56 13.24 -21.70
C LEU A 182 12.31 14.45 -22.23
N ILE A 183 13.12 14.26 -23.27
CA ILE A 183 13.70 15.36 -24.05
C ILE A 183 12.91 15.46 -25.35
N CYS A 184 12.09 16.50 -25.50
CA CYS A 184 11.18 16.68 -26.63
C CYS A 184 11.58 17.87 -27.51
N SER A 185 11.50 17.72 -28.82
CA SER A 185 11.71 18.85 -29.75
C SER A 185 10.54 19.82 -29.78
N GLU A 186 9.30 19.34 -29.66
CA GLU A 186 8.11 20.18 -29.64
C GLU A 186 7.97 20.93 -28.32
N GLU A 187 7.37 22.13 -28.37
CA GLU A 187 7.08 22.87 -27.15
C GLU A 187 5.93 22.21 -26.39
N TRP A 188 6.27 21.45 -25.35
CA TRP A 188 5.30 20.76 -24.52
C TRP A 188 5.76 20.74 -23.06
N ASN A 189 4.93 21.29 -22.16
CA ASN A 189 5.06 21.27 -20.70
C ASN A 189 6.49 21.10 -20.15
N LYS A 190 7.42 21.96 -20.60
CA LYS A 190 8.86 21.85 -20.37
C LYS A 190 9.26 22.46 -19.02
N ASP A 191 10.07 21.74 -18.26
CA ASP A 191 10.73 22.23 -17.04
C ASP A 191 12.02 23.01 -17.40
N ILE A 192 12.72 22.54 -18.44
CA ILE A 192 14.00 23.08 -18.90
C ILE A 192 13.98 23.23 -20.42
N ASN A 193 14.57 24.29 -20.95
CA ASN A 193 14.82 24.47 -22.37
C ASN A 193 16.33 24.46 -22.65
N LEU A 194 16.85 23.36 -23.19
CA LEU A 194 18.29 23.21 -23.50
C LEU A 194 18.75 24.09 -24.66
N ASP A 195 17.83 24.55 -25.50
CA ASP A 195 18.20 25.37 -26.64
C ASP A 195 18.52 26.80 -26.19
N THR A 196 17.77 27.31 -25.20
CA THR A 196 17.94 28.65 -24.63
C THR A 196 18.60 28.68 -23.24
N THR A 197 18.84 27.51 -22.63
CA THR A 197 19.28 27.34 -21.22
C THR A 197 18.30 27.89 -20.17
N GLU A 198 17.05 28.15 -20.55
CA GLU A 198 15.99 28.60 -19.65
C GLU A 198 15.53 27.45 -18.73
N ILE A 199 15.35 27.75 -17.44
CA ILE A 199 14.81 26.81 -16.44
C ILE A 199 13.52 27.43 -15.88
N ARG A 200 12.39 26.73 -16.02
CA ARG A 200 11.07 27.18 -15.59
C ARG A 200 10.72 26.79 -14.15
N LEU A 201 11.47 25.84 -13.59
CA LEU A 201 11.39 25.49 -12.17
C LEU A 201 11.71 26.72 -11.31
N SER A 202 10.97 26.89 -10.22
CA SER A 202 11.22 27.94 -9.23
C SER A 202 12.63 27.82 -8.64
N LYS A 203 13.15 28.92 -8.08
CA LYS A 203 14.50 28.89 -7.50
C LYS A 203 14.61 27.88 -6.34
N ALA A 204 13.54 27.69 -5.58
CA ALA A 204 13.46 26.70 -4.52
C ALA A 204 13.55 25.26 -5.07
N GLU A 205 12.79 24.93 -6.13
CA GLU A 205 12.86 23.62 -6.80
C GLU A 205 14.25 23.33 -7.35
N GLN A 206 14.90 24.33 -7.96
CA GLN A 206 16.25 24.18 -8.48
C GLN A 206 17.26 23.90 -7.37
N ASN A 207 17.21 24.66 -6.28
CA ASN A 207 18.12 24.49 -5.14
C ASN A 207 17.89 23.12 -4.47
N TRP A 208 16.63 22.76 -4.26
CA TRP A 208 16.25 21.47 -3.70
C TRP A 208 16.76 20.31 -4.55
N SER A 209 16.52 20.33 -5.85
CA SER A 209 17.01 19.28 -6.76
C SER A 209 18.54 19.16 -6.72
N LYS A 210 19.26 20.28 -6.71
CA LYS A 210 20.72 20.28 -6.59
C LYS A 210 21.21 19.71 -5.25
N ARG A 211 20.46 19.92 -4.17
CA ARG A 211 20.76 19.34 -2.85
C ARG A 211 20.60 17.82 -2.86
N LEU A 212 19.51 17.32 -3.46
CA LEU A 212 19.30 15.88 -3.60
C LEU A 212 20.39 15.23 -4.45
N TYR A 213 20.82 15.89 -5.54
CA TYR A 213 21.97 15.46 -6.32
C TYR A 213 23.26 15.39 -5.47
N GLN A 214 23.56 16.42 -4.67
CA GLN A 214 24.74 16.43 -3.80
C GLN A 214 24.72 15.26 -2.82
N ILE A 215 23.59 15.03 -2.16
CA ILE A 215 23.43 13.93 -1.20
C ILE A 215 23.60 12.58 -1.91
N TYR A 216 22.96 12.40 -3.06
CA TYR A 216 23.16 11.19 -3.88
C TYR A 216 24.64 10.96 -4.16
N ASN A 217 25.33 11.97 -4.70
CA ASN A 217 26.74 11.89 -5.08
C ASN A 217 27.68 11.63 -3.88
N ASP A 218 27.39 12.22 -2.72
CA ASP A 218 28.19 12.06 -1.50
C ASP A 218 28.05 10.65 -0.90
N HIS A 219 26.95 9.94 -1.17
CA HIS A 219 26.64 8.63 -0.57
C HIS A 219 26.83 7.44 -1.55
N THR A 220 27.18 7.69 -2.81
CA THR A 220 27.18 6.68 -3.89
C THR A 220 28.30 5.64 -3.91
N SER A 221 29.42 5.79 -3.19
CA SER A 221 30.53 4.82 -3.31
C SER A 221 30.47 3.64 -2.33
N GLU A 222 30.08 3.85 -1.06
CA GLU A 222 30.13 2.78 -0.04
C GLU A 222 28.77 2.45 0.62
N GLN A 223 27.78 3.36 0.60
CA GLN A 223 26.52 3.17 1.32
C GLN A 223 25.32 2.81 0.42
N ILE A 224 25.32 3.27 -0.84
CA ILE A 224 24.25 3.02 -1.82
C ILE A 224 24.56 1.83 -2.75
N SER A 225 25.84 1.57 -3.04
CA SER A 225 26.31 0.58 -4.03
C SER A 225 26.14 -0.89 -3.62
N GLY A 226 25.70 -1.15 -2.38
CA GLY A 226 25.46 -2.51 -1.87
C GLY A 226 23.99 -2.92 -1.93
N HIS A 227 23.36 -2.99 -3.11
CA HIS A 227 22.04 -3.63 -3.35
C HIS A 227 20.93 -3.33 -2.30
N ARG A 228 20.99 -2.19 -1.60
CA ARG A 228 20.19 -1.98 -0.38
C ARG A 228 18.78 -1.49 -0.69
N PHE A 229 18.61 -0.80 -1.81
CA PHE A 229 17.32 -0.25 -2.22
C PHE A 229 16.70 -1.13 -3.30
N GLU A 230 15.58 -1.78 -2.96
CA GLU A 230 14.86 -2.69 -3.84
C GLU A 230 14.22 -1.97 -5.05
N ASN A 231 13.94 -0.66 -4.93
CA ASN A 231 13.25 0.12 -5.94
C ASN A 231 13.52 1.63 -5.80
N ARG A 232 13.14 2.39 -6.84
CA ARG A 232 13.32 3.85 -6.91
C ARG A 232 12.63 4.62 -5.80
N LYS A 233 11.48 4.14 -5.31
CA LYS A 233 10.76 4.81 -4.21
C LYS A 233 11.60 4.76 -2.93
N ARG A 234 12.15 3.60 -2.58
CA ARG A 234 13.02 3.44 -1.39
C ARG A 234 14.28 4.30 -1.47
N LEU A 235 14.90 4.37 -2.66
CA LEU A 235 16.04 5.26 -2.90
C LEU A 235 15.66 6.72 -2.68
N ALA A 236 14.54 7.17 -3.28
CA ALA A 236 14.06 8.53 -3.16
C ALA A 236 13.70 8.88 -1.72
N ASP A 237 12.97 8.01 -1.01
CA ASP A 237 12.61 8.19 0.40
C ASP A 237 13.87 8.38 1.25
N GLU A 238 14.92 7.58 1.04
CA GLU A 238 16.17 7.71 1.80
C GLU A 238 16.93 9.01 1.50
N ILE A 239 17.10 9.36 0.21
CA ILE A 239 17.81 10.60 -0.17
C ILE A 239 17.06 11.82 0.37
N ILE A 240 15.73 11.83 0.24
CA ILE A 240 14.88 12.91 0.75
C ILE A 240 14.92 12.96 2.29
N ARG A 241 14.93 11.80 2.98
CA ARG A 241 15.05 11.72 4.44
C ARG A 241 16.37 12.33 4.92
N ILE A 242 17.50 11.97 4.30
CA ILE A 242 18.82 12.56 4.61
C ILE A 242 18.80 14.07 4.34
N ALA A 243 18.26 14.49 3.19
CA ALA A 243 18.15 15.90 2.83
C ALA A 243 17.33 16.70 3.84
N LEU A 244 16.22 16.14 4.31
CA LEU A 244 15.36 16.74 5.31
C LEU A 244 16.03 16.82 6.68
N MET A 245 16.87 15.86 7.05
CA MET A 245 17.63 15.91 8.31
C MET A 245 18.72 16.97 8.28
N ASP A 246 19.38 17.16 7.15
CA ASP A 246 20.46 18.15 7.02
C ASP A 246 19.95 19.57 6.70
N PHE A 247 18.78 19.70 6.04
CA PHE A 247 18.21 20.96 5.53
C PHE A 247 16.74 21.17 5.90
N THR A 248 16.36 20.82 7.13
CA THR A 248 14.95 20.77 7.57
C THR A 248 14.17 22.06 7.25
N SER A 249 14.73 23.23 7.55
CA SER A 249 14.04 24.51 7.32
C SER A 249 13.77 24.84 5.84
N GLU A 250 14.68 24.47 4.93
CA GLU A 250 14.50 24.70 3.48
C GLU A 250 13.53 23.67 2.90
N ALA A 251 13.68 22.42 3.32
CA ALA A 251 12.87 21.31 2.89
C ALA A 251 11.40 21.44 3.34
N CYS A 252 11.16 21.89 4.58
CA CYS A 252 9.81 22.15 5.06
C CYS A 252 9.14 23.29 4.29
N LYS A 253 9.88 24.35 3.92
CA LYS A 253 9.35 25.40 3.02
C LYS A 253 9.04 24.87 1.64
N PHE A 254 9.90 23.98 1.13
CA PHE A 254 9.73 23.38 -0.19
C PHE A 254 8.48 22.49 -0.27
N TYR A 255 8.27 21.64 0.73
CA TYR A 255 7.13 20.71 0.77
C TYR A 255 5.90 21.24 1.49
N GLN A 256 5.87 22.52 1.91
CA GLN A 256 4.73 23.10 2.63
C GLN A 256 3.41 22.94 1.87
N THR A 257 3.45 22.97 0.53
CA THR A 257 2.29 22.80 -0.35
C THR A 257 1.99 21.33 -0.68
N ASN A 258 2.84 20.38 -0.26
CA ASN A 258 2.66 18.95 -0.47
C ASN A 258 3.17 18.15 0.74
N MET A 259 2.41 18.23 1.83
CA MET A 259 2.72 17.54 3.09
C MET A 259 2.81 16.02 2.92
N ASN A 260 2.16 15.44 1.92
CA ASN A 260 2.29 14.02 1.62
C ASN A 260 3.75 13.67 1.25
N LYS A 261 4.37 14.44 0.35
CA LYS A 261 5.79 14.23 0.00
C LYS A 261 6.73 14.50 1.17
N LEU A 262 6.37 15.38 2.10
CA LEU A 262 7.17 15.64 3.29
C LEU A 262 7.20 14.45 4.25
N PHE A 263 6.06 13.81 4.49
CA PHE A 263 5.94 12.77 5.53
C PHE A 263 6.25 11.36 5.07
N GLN A 264 5.95 11.03 3.80
CA GLN A 264 6.16 9.67 3.27
C GLN A 264 7.57 9.10 3.52
N PRO A 265 8.66 9.86 3.36
CA PRO A 265 10.02 9.38 3.63
C PRO A 265 10.30 8.93 5.07
N PHE A 266 9.47 9.35 6.03
CA PHE A 266 9.67 9.05 7.45
C PHE A 266 8.75 7.96 8.00
N ILE A 267 7.89 7.37 7.16
CA ILE A 267 7.05 6.25 7.59
C ILE A 267 7.98 5.08 7.98
N GLY A 268 7.85 4.62 9.24
CA GLY A 268 8.75 3.63 9.83
C GLY A 268 10.02 4.21 10.50
N HIS A 269 10.21 5.53 10.49
CA HIS A 269 11.33 6.24 11.11
C HIS A 269 10.84 7.27 12.15
N PRO A 270 10.30 6.83 13.30
CA PRO A 270 9.60 7.72 14.24
C PRO A 270 10.45 8.85 14.79
N GLN A 271 11.73 8.61 15.09
CA GLN A 271 12.63 9.64 15.64
C GLN A 271 12.90 10.77 14.64
N ASP A 272 13.06 10.43 13.36
CA ASP A 272 13.28 11.41 12.29
C ASP A 272 11.99 12.19 12.00
N LEU A 273 10.84 11.49 12.00
CA LEU A 273 9.54 12.12 11.87
C LEU A 273 9.30 13.14 12.99
N ILE A 274 9.62 12.79 14.24
CA ILE A 274 9.50 13.69 15.39
C ILE A 274 10.40 14.93 15.22
N ARG A 275 11.62 14.77 14.71
CA ARG A 275 12.52 15.90 14.41
C ARG A 275 11.89 16.85 13.40
N VAL A 276 11.30 16.33 12.32
CA VAL A 276 10.60 17.16 11.33
C VAL A 276 9.39 17.84 11.94
N ILE A 277 8.56 17.10 12.68
CA ILE A 277 7.39 17.63 13.39
C ILE A 277 7.77 18.83 14.25
N ASN A 278 8.84 18.74 15.04
CA ASN A 278 9.31 19.84 15.87
C ASN A 278 9.62 21.14 15.10
N HIS A 279 9.94 21.05 13.79
CA HIS A 279 10.16 22.21 12.93
C HIS A 279 8.88 22.75 12.28
N ILE A 280 7.82 21.92 12.15
CA ILE A 280 6.60 22.26 11.41
C ILE A 280 5.33 22.34 12.26
N VAL A 281 5.37 22.10 13.57
CA VAL A 281 4.18 22.11 14.45
C VAL A 281 3.38 23.42 14.40
N LYS A 282 3.95 24.51 13.87
CA LYS A 282 3.26 25.80 13.69
C LYS A 282 2.71 26.02 12.28
N GLU A 283 2.97 25.11 11.36
CA GLU A 283 2.60 25.21 9.95
C GLU A 283 1.21 24.61 9.69
N ASP A 284 0.56 25.06 8.62
CA ASP A 284 -0.69 24.46 8.15
C ASP A 284 -0.42 23.09 7.53
N VAL A 285 -1.20 22.08 7.94
CA VAL A 285 -1.10 20.70 7.44
C VAL A 285 -2.34 20.30 6.64
N SER A 286 -3.13 21.28 6.20
CA SER A 286 -4.30 21.08 5.37
C SER A 286 -3.96 20.39 4.03
N GLY A 287 -4.87 19.54 3.55
CA GLY A 287 -4.69 18.84 2.27
C GLY A 287 -3.85 17.57 2.34
N ILE A 288 -3.48 17.10 3.55
CA ILE A 288 -2.87 15.78 3.71
C ILE A 288 -3.85 14.67 3.30
N GLU A 289 -3.36 13.67 2.58
CA GLU A 289 -4.15 12.50 2.19
C GLU A 289 -4.42 11.61 3.41
N TYR A 290 -5.63 11.04 3.46
CA TYR A 290 -6.05 10.12 4.52
C TYR A 290 -5.05 8.97 4.73
N LYS A 291 -4.56 8.36 3.64
CA LYS A 291 -3.59 7.25 3.71
C LYS A 291 -2.28 7.68 4.37
N THR A 292 -1.74 8.85 4.02
CA THR A 292 -0.53 9.39 4.66
C THR A 292 -0.78 9.70 6.12
N ALA A 293 -1.93 10.31 6.46
CA ALA A 293 -2.27 10.62 7.85
C ALA A 293 -2.32 9.36 8.73
N VAL A 294 -2.92 8.26 8.23
CA VAL A 294 -2.96 6.97 8.94
C VAL A 294 -1.56 6.43 9.20
N GLU A 295 -0.68 6.43 8.21
CA GLU A 295 0.70 5.92 8.38
C GLU A 295 1.55 6.79 9.32
N VAL A 296 1.34 8.11 9.29
CA VAL A 296 1.94 9.05 10.25
C VAL A 296 1.46 8.75 11.68
N ILE A 297 0.14 8.56 11.87
CA ILE A 297 -0.44 8.21 13.19
C ILE A 297 0.15 6.90 13.70
N LYS A 298 0.18 5.85 12.88
CA LYS A 298 0.77 4.55 13.22
C LYS A 298 2.23 4.67 13.64
N THR A 299 3.02 5.43 12.87
CA THR A 299 4.45 5.65 13.14
C THR A 299 4.65 6.37 14.48
N LEU A 300 3.79 7.34 14.82
CA LEU A 300 3.92 8.14 16.03
C LEU A 300 3.28 7.51 17.26
N ALA A 301 2.32 6.60 17.09
CA ALA A 301 1.53 6.00 18.17
C ALA A 301 2.34 5.56 19.41
N PRO A 302 3.48 4.86 19.26
CA PRO A 302 4.26 4.42 20.43
C PRO A 302 4.84 5.57 21.25
N HIS A 303 5.02 6.76 20.66
CA HIS A 303 5.76 7.88 21.23
C HIS A 303 4.86 9.03 21.71
N VAL A 304 3.54 8.97 21.48
CA VAL A 304 2.61 10.10 21.73
C VAL A 304 2.64 10.60 23.17
N TYR A 305 2.77 9.69 24.15
CA TYR A 305 2.70 10.02 25.58
C TYR A 305 4.05 9.99 26.30
N GLU A 306 5.15 10.03 25.56
CA GLU A 306 6.48 10.15 26.13
C GLU A 306 6.78 11.60 26.53
N LYS A 307 7.45 11.78 27.67
CA LYS A 307 7.71 13.11 28.27
C LYS A 307 8.51 14.08 27.39
N ASN A 308 9.25 13.58 26.40
CA ASN A 308 10.14 14.40 25.57
C ASN A 308 9.50 14.84 24.24
N TYR A 309 8.23 14.53 24.00
CA TYR A 309 7.57 14.71 22.71
C TYR A 309 6.28 15.54 22.79
N GLU A 310 6.29 16.63 23.57
CA GLU A 310 5.11 17.51 23.78
C GLU A 310 4.48 18.02 22.47
N ASN A 311 5.29 18.21 21.42
CA ASN A 311 4.83 18.66 20.12
C ASN A 311 4.05 17.60 19.32
N VAL A 312 4.17 16.32 19.65
CA VAL A 312 3.50 15.23 18.91
C VAL A 312 2.00 15.25 19.13
N GLU A 313 1.52 15.45 20.36
CA GLU A 313 0.07 15.59 20.65
C GLU A 313 -0.54 16.78 19.88
N SER A 314 0.18 17.90 19.87
CA SER A 314 -0.23 19.12 19.16
C SER A 314 -0.30 18.90 17.64
N PHE A 315 0.73 18.24 17.09
CA PHE A 315 0.79 17.92 15.67
C PHE A 315 -0.31 16.93 15.25
N LEU A 316 -0.54 15.86 16.01
CA LEU A 316 -1.62 14.90 15.70
C LEU A 316 -3.00 15.56 15.76
N SER A 317 -3.18 16.56 16.63
CA SER A 317 -4.40 17.37 16.65
C SER A 317 -4.56 18.25 15.40
N LEU A 318 -3.46 18.79 14.86
CA LEU A 318 -3.45 19.53 13.58
C LEU A 318 -3.70 18.58 12.40
N LEU A 319 -3.06 17.42 12.40
CA LEU A 319 -3.22 16.37 11.40
C LEU A 319 -4.70 15.96 11.27
N TYR A 320 -5.36 15.70 12.40
CA TYR A 320 -6.79 15.37 12.43
C TYR A 320 -7.68 16.50 11.89
N LYS A 321 -7.30 17.77 12.10
CA LYS A 321 -8.02 18.92 11.52
C LYS A 321 -7.78 19.08 10.02
N GLY A 322 -6.58 18.74 9.55
CA GLY A 322 -6.15 18.91 8.15
C GLY A 322 -6.71 17.87 7.17
N VAL A 323 -7.15 16.71 7.67
CA VAL A 323 -7.81 15.67 6.87
C VAL A 323 -9.26 16.06 6.55
N GLY A 324 -9.69 15.79 5.31
CA GLY A 324 -11.04 16.10 4.84
C GLY A 324 -12.15 15.42 5.65
N GLU A 325 -13.30 16.10 5.78
CA GLU A 325 -14.40 15.71 6.67
C GLU A 325 -14.94 14.29 6.40
N SER A 326 -15.02 13.89 5.12
CA SER A 326 -15.47 12.56 4.70
C SER A 326 -14.60 11.40 5.24
N TYR A 327 -13.36 11.69 5.65
CA TYR A 327 -12.43 10.69 6.18
C TYR A 327 -12.30 10.73 7.70
N LYS A 328 -12.91 11.71 8.39
CA LYS A 328 -12.74 11.86 9.85
C LYS A 328 -13.25 10.66 10.64
N ARG A 329 -14.38 10.07 10.24
CA ARG A 329 -14.93 8.86 10.90
C ARG A 329 -13.91 7.71 10.89
N LYS A 330 -13.33 7.40 9.74
CA LYS A 330 -12.29 6.36 9.61
C LYS A 330 -11.01 6.72 10.37
N LEU A 331 -10.64 8.00 10.38
CA LEU A 331 -9.47 8.46 11.11
C LEU A 331 -9.67 8.34 12.64
N GLN A 332 -10.88 8.62 13.14
CA GLN A 332 -11.26 8.43 14.54
C GLN A 332 -11.06 6.98 15.00
N GLU A 333 -11.43 6.01 14.16
CA GLU A 333 -11.14 4.58 14.41
C GLU A 333 -9.64 4.34 14.56
N THR A 334 -8.83 4.86 13.64
CA THR A 334 -7.37 4.72 13.70
C THR A 334 -6.79 5.30 15.00
N PHE A 335 -7.27 6.46 15.44
CA PHE A 335 -6.87 7.06 16.72
C PHE A 335 -7.23 6.15 17.90
N ILE A 336 -8.45 5.62 17.93
CA ILE A 336 -8.87 4.70 18.99
C ILE A 336 -8.03 3.42 18.94
N GLU A 337 -7.91 2.77 17.78
CA GLU A 337 -7.16 1.52 17.57
C GLU A 337 -5.74 1.59 18.12
N HIS A 338 -5.05 2.72 17.91
CA HIS A 338 -3.68 2.95 18.36
C HIS A 338 -3.56 3.56 19.76
N ASP A 339 -4.66 3.59 20.52
CA ASP A 339 -4.75 4.09 21.90
C ASP A 339 -4.36 5.58 22.04
N ILE A 340 -4.69 6.38 21.03
CA ILE A 340 -4.42 7.83 21.00
C ILE A 340 -5.71 8.60 21.29
N PHE A 341 -5.77 9.16 22.49
CA PHE A 341 -6.95 9.86 23.03
C PHE A 341 -6.68 11.36 23.22
N LEU A 342 -6.65 12.10 22.11
CA LEU A 342 -6.54 13.56 22.11
C LEU A 342 -7.89 14.21 22.41
N GLU A 343 -7.89 15.25 23.24
CA GLU A 343 -9.12 15.91 23.73
C GLU A 343 -10.09 16.29 22.59
N LYS A 344 -9.57 16.91 21.53
CA LYS A 344 -10.38 17.32 20.37
C LYS A 344 -10.98 16.13 19.62
N VAL A 345 -10.19 15.07 19.41
CA VAL A 345 -10.62 13.87 18.69
C VAL A 345 -11.69 13.11 19.49
N VAL A 346 -11.46 12.95 20.79
CA VAL A 346 -12.42 12.29 21.70
C VAL A 346 -13.72 13.08 21.79
N ASN A 347 -13.68 14.41 21.84
CA ASN A 347 -14.89 15.24 21.81
C ASN A 347 -15.70 14.98 20.53
N ASP A 348 -15.05 15.02 19.36
CA ASP A 348 -15.73 14.77 18.08
C ASP A 348 -16.27 13.34 17.98
N ILE A 349 -15.58 12.34 18.56
CA ILE A 349 -16.07 10.96 18.67
C ILE A 349 -17.34 10.88 19.52
N ILE A 350 -17.32 11.45 20.73
CA ILE A 350 -18.45 11.40 21.66
C ILE A 350 -19.66 12.13 21.07
N LYS A 351 -19.45 13.27 20.42
CA LYS A 351 -20.50 13.97 19.69
C LYS A 351 -21.09 13.13 18.56
N ARG A 352 -20.24 12.52 17.72
CA ARG A 352 -20.69 11.63 16.64
C ARG A 352 -21.56 10.49 17.17
N ILE A 353 -21.10 9.80 18.22
CA ILE A 353 -21.88 8.71 18.83
C ILE A 353 -23.19 9.24 19.43
N SER A 354 -23.17 10.41 20.05
CA SER A 354 -24.36 11.02 20.65
C SER A 354 -25.41 11.41 19.61
N GLU A 355 -24.99 12.09 18.54
CA GLU A 355 -25.85 12.70 17.51
C GLU A 355 -26.29 11.67 16.46
N GLU A 356 -25.33 10.90 15.92
CA GLU A 356 -25.55 9.98 14.78
C GLU A 356 -25.87 8.55 15.23
N LYS A 357 -25.69 8.22 16.52
CA LYS A 357 -25.82 6.86 17.05
C LYS A 357 -24.90 5.85 16.34
N ASP A 358 -23.67 6.26 16.03
CA ASP A 358 -22.64 5.39 15.40
C ASP A 358 -22.28 4.22 16.35
N GLN A 359 -22.95 3.08 16.14
CA GLN A 359 -22.81 1.86 16.94
C GLN A 359 -21.42 1.26 16.84
N GLU A 360 -20.85 1.21 15.64
CA GLU A 360 -19.54 0.63 15.41
C GLU A 360 -18.45 1.42 16.14
N LEU A 361 -18.45 2.75 16.01
CA LEU A 361 -17.48 3.60 16.69
C LEU A 361 -17.63 3.52 18.22
N PHE A 362 -18.86 3.44 18.73
CA PHE A 362 -19.14 3.20 20.14
C PHE A 362 -18.55 1.87 20.63
N HIS A 363 -18.77 0.77 19.89
CA HIS A 363 -18.22 -0.53 20.25
C HIS A 363 -16.70 -0.55 20.25
N ILE A 364 -16.05 0.07 19.25
CA ILE A 364 -14.58 0.17 19.17
C ILE A 364 -14.04 0.93 20.39
N LEU A 365 -14.60 2.10 20.70
CA LEU A 365 -14.19 2.95 21.82
C LEU A 365 -14.24 2.18 23.16
N ALA A 366 -15.32 1.45 23.38
CA ALA A 366 -15.59 0.96 24.71
C ALA A 366 -15.21 -0.49 24.98
N ARG A 367 -14.87 -1.26 23.93
CA ARG A 367 -14.10 -2.51 24.07
C ARG A 367 -12.65 -2.29 24.50
N LYS A 368 -12.14 -1.04 24.48
CA LYS A 368 -10.76 -0.75 24.88
C LYS A 368 -10.43 -1.21 26.30
N SER A 369 -9.33 -1.95 26.40
CA SER A 369 -8.82 -2.52 27.65
C SER A 369 -8.13 -1.47 28.53
N LEU A 370 -7.46 -0.49 27.93
CA LEU A 370 -6.74 0.61 28.61
C LEU A 370 -5.82 0.09 29.72
N ASN A 371 -4.96 -0.87 29.35
CA ASN A 371 -4.03 -1.55 30.25
C ASN A 371 -2.90 -0.62 30.73
N ASP A 372 -2.41 0.27 29.87
CA ASP A 372 -1.43 1.29 30.27
C ASP A 372 -2.08 2.37 31.16
N PRO A 373 -1.56 2.62 32.38
CA PRO A 373 -2.16 3.59 33.29
C PRO A 373 -2.21 5.03 32.75
N ARG A 374 -1.17 5.47 32.02
CA ARG A 374 -1.10 6.84 31.50
C ARG A 374 -2.15 7.06 30.42
N THR A 375 -2.27 6.10 29.52
CA THR A 375 -3.29 6.05 28.48
C THR A 375 -4.69 6.03 29.08
N ALA A 376 -4.93 5.22 30.11
CA ALA A 376 -6.21 5.16 30.80
C ALA A 376 -6.58 6.50 31.48
N GLU A 377 -5.60 7.18 32.09
CA GLU A 377 -5.78 8.50 32.70
C GLU A 377 -6.13 9.56 31.64
N ARG A 378 -5.39 9.58 30.52
CA ARG A 378 -5.65 10.50 29.38
C ARG A 378 -7.02 10.25 28.74
N PHE A 379 -7.40 8.98 28.55
CA PHE A 379 -8.73 8.61 28.07
C PHE A 379 -9.83 9.13 29.02
N ASN A 380 -9.70 8.86 30.32
CA ASN A 380 -10.66 9.30 31.32
C ASN A 380 -10.80 10.82 31.37
N ALA A 381 -9.69 11.57 31.35
CA ALA A 381 -9.71 13.03 31.32
C ALA A 381 -10.41 13.57 30.06
N SER A 382 -10.09 13.02 28.89
CA SER A 382 -10.67 13.46 27.61
C SER A 382 -12.16 13.13 27.50
N VAL A 383 -12.57 11.93 27.93
CA VAL A 383 -13.99 11.53 27.95
C VAL A 383 -14.79 12.37 28.93
N THR A 384 -14.26 12.64 30.13
CA THR A 384 -14.94 13.48 31.12
C THR A 384 -15.20 14.86 30.55
N LYS A 385 -14.19 15.51 29.96
CA LYS A 385 -14.34 16.81 29.31
C LYS A 385 -15.33 16.80 28.14
N ALA A 386 -15.29 15.76 27.31
CA ALA A 386 -16.21 15.61 26.18
C ALA A 386 -17.66 15.49 26.67
N VAL A 387 -17.92 14.65 27.67
CA VAL A 387 -19.25 14.46 28.27
C VAL A 387 -19.72 15.74 28.98
N ASP A 388 -18.83 16.45 29.67
CA ASP A 388 -19.15 17.73 30.31
C ASP A 388 -19.51 18.84 29.31
N SER A 389 -19.11 18.68 28.04
CA SER A 389 -19.50 19.59 26.96
C SER A 389 -20.86 19.28 26.32
N LEU A 390 -21.46 18.13 26.64
CA LEU A 390 -22.82 17.77 26.19
C LEU A 390 -23.89 18.43 27.06
N SER A 391 -25.05 18.71 26.46
CA SER A 391 -26.26 19.05 27.20
C SER A 391 -26.74 17.87 28.05
N ARG A 392 -27.57 18.15 29.06
CA ARG A 392 -28.14 17.09 29.91
C ARG A 392 -29.05 16.14 29.12
N GLU A 393 -29.77 16.62 28.10
CA GLU A 393 -30.54 15.77 27.21
C GLU A 393 -29.66 14.85 26.36
N GLU A 394 -28.58 15.38 25.77
CA GLU A 394 -27.62 14.59 24.98
C GLU A 394 -26.94 13.52 25.83
N SER A 395 -26.45 13.89 27.02
CA SER A 395 -25.87 12.93 27.98
C SER A 395 -26.85 11.82 28.36
N LEU A 396 -28.13 12.15 28.59
CA LEU A 396 -29.16 11.16 28.90
C LEU A 396 -29.43 10.24 27.70
N GLY A 397 -29.52 10.82 26.50
CA GLY A 397 -29.74 10.07 25.26
C GLY A 397 -28.58 9.14 24.92
N LEU A 398 -27.35 9.59 25.13
CA LEU A 398 -26.13 8.79 24.96
C LEU A 398 -26.03 7.68 26.01
N LEU A 399 -26.35 7.97 27.27
CA LEU A 399 -26.39 6.93 28.31
C LEU A 399 -27.43 5.87 28.00
N LYS A 400 -28.64 6.27 27.59
CA LYS A 400 -29.69 5.32 27.22
C LYS A 400 -29.25 4.45 26.05
N PHE A 401 -28.70 5.04 24.99
CA PHE A 401 -28.11 4.32 23.86
C PHE A 401 -27.06 3.31 24.33
N ALA A 402 -26.09 3.74 25.13
CA ALA A 402 -25.02 2.88 25.65
C ALA A 402 -25.54 1.71 26.50
N LEU A 403 -26.62 1.91 27.26
CA LEU A 403 -27.25 0.87 28.06
C LEU A 403 -28.25 0.01 27.26
N ASP A 404 -28.74 0.45 26.12
CA ASP A 404 -29.67 -0.31 25.28
C ASP A 404 -28.95 -1.29 24.36
N GLU A 405 -27.73 -0.98 23.93
CA GLU A 405 -26.90 -1.89 23.13
C GLU A 405 -26.76 -3.26 23.81
N LEU A 406 -27.17 -4.29 23.06
CA LEU A 406 -27.21 -5.71 23.44
C LEU A 406 -25.86 -6.33 23.08
N GLU A 407 -25.32 -7.22 23.94
CA GLU A 407 -24.02 -7.90 23.80
C GLU A 407 -22.77 -7.04 24.09
N TRP A 408 -22.50 -6.75 25.37
CA TRP A 408 -21.24 -6.10 25.73
C TRP A 408 -20.48 -6.78 26.87
N GLU A 409 -19.42 -7.51 26.50
CA GLU A 409 -18.22 -7.63 27.34
C GLU A 409 -17.51 -6.27 27.35
N SER A 410 -18.02 -5.32 28.15
CA SER A 410 -17.47 -3.96 28.16
C SER A 410 -16.03 -3.96 28.68
N GLY A 411 -15.12 -3.38 27.87
CA GLY A 411 -13.77 -3.06 28.30
C GLY A 411 -13.75 -1.95 29.36
N LYS A 412 -12.54 -1.54 29.76
CA LYS A 412 -12.36 -0.40 30.69
C LYS A 412 -12.84 0.91 30.08
N GLY A 413 -12.77 1.05 28.75
CA GLY A 413 -13.27 2.22 28.02
C GLY A 413 -14.76 2.46 28.23
N GLY A 414 -15.60 1.43 28.08
CA GLY A 414 -17.05 1.53 28.29
C GLY A 414 -17.40 1.90 29.72
N LYS A 415 -16.73 1.29 30.71
CA LYS A 415 -16.89 1.62 32.13
C LYS A 415 -16.61 3.10 32.42
N ILE A 416 -15.54 3.64 31.84
CA ILE A 416 -15.17 5.05 31.99
C ILE A 416 -16.24 5.96 31.40
N LEU A 417 -16.71 5.68 30.18
CA LEU A 417 -17.75 6.47 29.52
C LEU A 417 -19.07 6.48 30.31
N VAL A 418 -19.56 5.31 30.71
CA VAL A 418 -20.82 5.20 31.47
C VAL A 418 -20.69 5.89 32.83
N LYS A 419 -19.53 5.79 33.49
CA LYS A 419 -19.26 6.51 34.75
C LYS A 419 -19.24 8.02 34.56
N ALA A 420 -18.62 8.52 33.49
CA ALA A 420 -18.61 9.95 33.16
C ALA A 420 -20.04 10.47 32.92
N LEU A 421 -20.84 9.75 32.13
CA LEU A 421 -22.26 10.09 31.88
C LEU A 421 -23.11 10.06 33.15
N HIS A 422 -22.94 9.04 33.99
CA HIS A 422 -23.63 8.95 35.28
C HIS A 422 -23.32 10.16 36.17
N ASN A 423 -22.04 10.52 36.29
CA ASN A 423 -21.61 11.68 37.08
C ASN A 423 -22.15 12.99 36.49
N ASN A 424 -22.06 13.14 35.17
CA ASN A 424 -22.60 14.29 34.46
C ASN A 424 -24.11 14.41 34.64
N LEU A 425 -24.87 13.31 34.78
CA LEU A 425 -26.33 13.31 34.97
C LEU A 425 -26.77 13.36 36.44
N ALA A 426 -25.83 13.42 37.39
CA ALA A 426 -26.17 13.51 38.81
C ALA A 426 -27.12 14.68 39.09
N GLY A 427 -28.19 14.40 39.84
CA GLY A 427 -29.24 15.38 40.17
C GLY A 427 -30.31 15.60 39.10
N TYR A 428 -30.15 15.10 37.87
CA TYR A 428 -31.11 15.30 36.79
C TYR A 428 -32.37 14.45 36.97
N ASN A 429 -33.56 15.05 36.91
CA ASN A 429 -34.81 14.38 37.24
C ASN A 429 -35.16 13.25 36.25
N GLU A 430 -34.92 13.44 34.96
CA GLU A 430 -35.16 12.39 33.95
C GLU A 430 -34.21 11.21 34.13
N PHE A 431 -32.97 11.46 34.56
CA PHE A 431 -32.03 10.39 34.90
C PHE A 431 -32.52 9.54 36.09
N LYS A 432 -33.10 10.17 37.13
CA LYS A 432 -33.74 9.44 38.24
C LYS A 432 -34.89 8.55 37.77
N LYS A 433 -35.63 8.94 36.73
CA LYS A 433 -36.68 8.10 36.14
C LYS A 433 -36.07 6.92 35.38
N LEU A 434 -34.99 7.14 34.62
CA LEU A 434 -34.29 6.09 33.87
C LEU A 434 -33.78 4.97 34.79
N ILE A 435 -33.14 5.30 35.93
CA ILE A 435 -32.59 4.30 36.88
C ILE A 435 -33.69 3.55 37.66
N LYS A 436 -34.95 3.99 37.61
CA LYS A 436 -36.08 3.21 38.16
C LYS A 436 -36.45 2.02 37.27
N ILE A 437 -36.07 2.04 36.00
CA ILE A 437 -36.31 0.92 35.08
C ILE A 437 -35.29 -0.17 35.39
N ASN A 438 -35.78 -1.36 35.79
CA ASN A 438 -34.95 -2.45 36.31
C ASN A 438 -33.82 -2.87 35.34
N LYS A 439 -34.12 -2.90 34.02
CA LYS A 439 -33.15 -3.18 32.95
C LYS A 439 -31.90 -2.28 33.05
N TYR A 440 -32.09 -0.96 33.16
CA TYR A 440 -30.97 -0.01 33.18
C TYR A 440 -30.24 -0.01 34.52
N ARG A 441 -30.97 -0.22 35.63
CA ARG A 441 -30.38 -0.35 36.97
C ARG A 441 -29.43 -1.54 37.04
N GLN A 442 -29.90 -2.72 36.61
CA GLN A 442 -29.09 -3.95 36.62
C GLN A 442 -27.80 -3.78 35.81
N LYS A 443 -27.88 -3.20 34.61
CA LYS A 443 -26.67 -2.90 33.82
C LYS A 443 -25.71 -1.97 34.57
N LEU A 444 -26.19 -0.88 35.17
CA LEU A 444 -25.33 0.04 35.96
C LEU A 444 -24.68 -0.64 37.19
N GLU A 445 -25.34 -1.62 37.80
CA GLU A 445 -24.78 -2.47 38.87
C GLU A 445 -23.70 -3.43 38.32
N GLU A 446 -23.90 -4.03 37.14
CA GLU A 446 -22.90 -4.85 36.44
C GLU A 446 -21.63 -4.06 36.11
N PHE A 447 -21.78 -2.79 35.71
CA PHE A 447 -20.67 -1.85 35.52
C PHE A 447 -19.99 -1.43 36.84
N ARG A 448 -20.52 -1.85 38.00
CA ARG A 448 -20.09 -1.45 39.36
C ARG A 448 -20.17 0.06 39.59
N ILE A 449 -21.12 0.72 38.94
CA ILE A 449 -21.39 2.16 39.13
C ILE A 449 -22.39 2.36 40.28
N LEU A 450 -23.39 1.48 40.36
CA LEU A 450 -24.32 1.41 41.49
C LEU A 450 -23.97 0.23 42.41
N THR A 451 -24.19 0.42 43.71
CA THR A 451 -24.17 -0.68 44.67
C THR A 451 -25.46 -1.51 44.54
N PRO A 452 -25.39 -2.86 44.55
CA PRO A 452 -26.58 -3.71 44.48
C PRO A 452 -27.55 -3.38 45.62
N ALA A 453 -28.83 -3.24 45.30
CA ALA A 453 -29.86 -3.03 46.31
C ALA A 453 -29.88 -4.21 47.30
N ARG A 454 -29.66 -3.94 48.59
CA ARG A 454 -30.02 -4.88 49.66
C ARG A 454 -31.54 -5.02 49.63
N ASN A 455 -32.05 -6.24 49.45
CA ASN A 455 -33.47 -6.53 49.60
C ASN A 455 -33.88 -6.20 51.04
N GLU A 456 -34.48 -5.03 51.26
CA GLU A 456 -35.34 -4.78 52.41
C GLU A 456 -36.67 -5.49 52.12
N MET A 457 -36.85 -6.69 52.68
CA MET A 457 -38.17 -7.25 52.91
C MET A 457 -38.49 -7.09 54.39
N GLU A 458 -39.37 -6.13 54.67
CA GLU A 458 -40.18 -6.03 55.87
C GLU A 458 -41.10 -7.26 56.04
N GLY A 459 -41.48 -7.55 57.29
CA GLY A 459 -42.73 -8.25 57.60
C GLY A 459 -42.58 -9.65 58.18
N GLY A 460 -42.62 -9.74 59.51
CA GLY A 460 -42.42 -10.99 60.24
C GLY A 460 -43.58 -11.99 60.20
N SER A 461 -43.24 -13.26 60.44
CA SER A 461 -44.02 -14.13 61.31
C SER A 461 -43.10 -15.19 61.94
N LYS A 462 -43.32 -15.44 63.24
CA LYS A 462 -42.59 -16.40 64.07
C LYS A 462 -42.95 -17.84 63.69
N VAL A 463 -41.95 -18.70 63.45
CA VAL A 463 -41.98 -20.11 63.87
C VAL A 463 -40.57 -20.53 64.32
N LYS A 464 -40.53 -21.22 65.46
CA LYS A 464 -39.32 -21.69 66.17
C LYS A 464 -38.82 -23.05 65.63
N ASN A 465 -37.49 -23.20 65.77
CA ASN A 465 -36.68 -24.41 65.98
C ASN A 465 -36.17 -25.22 64.79
N GLY A 466 -34.84 -25.34 64.74
CA GLY A 466 -34.11 -26.36 63.99
C GLY A 466 -32.70 -25.88 63.60
N GLY A 467 -31.70 -26.16 64.43
CA GLY A 467 -30.36 -25.59 64.32
C GLY A 467 -29.50 -26.10 63.16
N GLY A 468 -28.62 -25.20 62.70
CA GLY A 468 -27.25 -25.53 62.30
C GLY A 468 -27.04 -26.00 60.86
N LYS A 469 -26.62 -25.08 59.99
CA LYS A 469 -25.28 -25.06 59.41
C LYS A 469 -25.13 -23.85 58.49
N ALA A 470 -24.08 -23.08 58.74
CA ALA A 470 -23.61 -22.04 57.85
C ALA A 470 -23.17 -22.65 56.51
N LEU A 471 -23.64 -22.09 55.40
CA LEU A 471 -22.88 -22.12 54.15
C LEU A 471 -23.20 -20.87 53.33
N VAL A 472 -22.16 -20.10 53.08
CA VAL A 472 -22.13 -18.88 52.29
C VAL A 472 -21.60 -19.25 50.90
N LEU A 473 -22.27 -18.74 49.85
CA LEU A 473 -21.81 -18.52 48.46
C LEU A 473 -21.45 -19.75 47.59
N VAL A 474 -22.12 -19.93 46.45
CA VAL A 474 -21.77 -19.39 45.11
C VAL A 474 -22.82 -19.91 44.10
N ILE A 475 -23.54 -19.01 43.44
CA ILE A 475 -24.38 -19.34 42.27
C ILE A 475 -23.54 -19.03 41.04
N SER A 476 -23.15 -20.06 40.28
CA SER A 476 -22.73 -19.96 38.90
C SER A 476 -22.93 -21.31 38.21
N PHE A 477 -23.79 -21.29 37.18
CA PHE A 477 -23.92 -22.22 36.06
C PHE A 477 -24.26 -23.69 36.34
N LEU A 478 -25.49 -24.09 35.98
CA LEU A 478 -25.79 -25.23 35.09
C LEU A 478 -27.31 -25.42 34.97
N LEU A 479 -27.89 -25.00 33.85
CA LEU A 479 -29.13 -25.59 33.34
C LEU A 479 -28.95 -25.85 31.84
N ILE A 480 -28.43 -27.04 31.53
CA ILE A 480 -28.77 -27.75 30.31
C ILE A 480 -29.94 -28.65 30.70
N PHE A 481 -31.12 -28.47 30.11
CA PHE A 481 -32.09 -29.55 29.95
C PHE A 481 -32.93 -29.31 28.68
N SER A 482 -32.46 -29.95 27.61
CA SER A 482 -33.20 -30.68 26.57
C SER A 482 -34.57 -30.18 26.07
N ALA A 483 -34.58 -29.93 24.76
CA ALA A 483 -35.41 -30.57 23.74
C ALA A 483 -36.93 -30.70 23.95
N GLY A 484 -37.68 -30.18 22.99
CA GLY A 484 -39.05 -30.65 22.73
C GLY A 484 -39.88 -29.66 21.92
N MET A 485 -39.95 -29.90 20.61
CA MET A 485 -41.00 -29.55 19.64
C MET A 485 -42.33 -29.02 20.23
N TRP A 486 -43.00 -28.07 19.57
CA TRP A 486 -44.11 -28.35 18.64
C TRP A 486 -44.79 -27.08 18.06
N VAL A 487 -44.94 -27.14 16.75
CA VAL A 487 -45.84 -26.50 15.76
C VAL A 487 -47.14 -25.80 16.23
N GLY A 488 -47.53 -24.74 15.49
CA GLY A 488 -48.93 -24.29 15.29
C GLY A 488 -49.06 -22.76 15.09
N GLU A 489 -48.96 -22.24 13.87
CA GLU A 489 -50.09 -21.79 12.99
C GLU A 489 -51.22 -20.99 13.68
N GLN A 490 -51.42 -19.71 13.29
CA GLN A 490 -52.63 -19.25 12.57
C GLN A 490 -52.59 -17.78 12.09
N TYR A 491 -53.13 -17.61 10.88
CA TYR A 491 -53.39 -16.49 9.97
C TYR A 491 -53.99 -15.16 10.53
N ALA A 492 -53.41 -14.01 10.09
CA ALA A 492 -53.91 -12.87 9.25
C ALA A 492 -55.40 -12.40 9.28
N PRO A 493 -55.88 -11.24 8.72
CA PRO A 493 -55.24 -10.01 8.12
C PRO A 493 -55.97 -8.61 8.35
N PHE A 494 -55.42 -7.50 7.77
CA PHE A 494 -56.05 -6.25 7.19
C PHE A 494 -56.91 -5.30 8.11
N VAL A 495 -56.92 -3.94 8.10
CA VAL A 495 -56.82 -2.83 7.10
C VAL A 495 -56.56 -1.46 7.81
N ASP A 496 -55.57 -0.66 7.33
CA ASP A 496 -55.55 0.78 6.91
C ASP A 496 -56.31 1.88 7.74
N ILE A 497 -55.87 3.15 7.95
CA ILE A 497 -55.55 4.24 6.98
C ILE A 497 -54.80 5.43 7.65
N ALA A 498 -53.82 5.97 6.90
CA ALA A 498 -53.26 7.33 6.81
C ALA A 498 -52.58 8.07 7.99
N GLY A 499 -51.35 8.50 7.69
CA GLY A 499 -51.03 9.94 7.72
C GLY A 499 -49.87 10.36 8.60
N PHE A 500 -48.63 10.22 8.12
CA PHE A 500 -47.59 11.27 8.20
C PHE A 500 -46.44 10.88 7.26
N ALA A 501 -46.39 11.56 6.11
CA ALA A 501 -45.28 11.50 5.17
C ALA A 501 -44.17 12.46 5.63
N GLY A 502 -42.92 11.98 5.64
CA GLY A 502 -41.74 12.83 5.67
C GLY A 502 -40.49 12.19 6.26
N LEU A 503 -39.63 11.68 5.36
CA LEU A 503 -38.17 11.52 5.49
C LEU A 503 -37.62 10.21 6.11
N TYR A 504 -37.74 9.11 5.36
CA TYR A 504 -36.65 8.13 5.20
C TYR A 504 -36.83 7.37 3.88
N GLN A 505 -35.87 7.44 2.96
CA GLN A 505 -35.82 6.53 1.81
C GLN A 505 -34.48 5.76 1.80
N PRO A 506 -34.48 4.46 2.10
CA PRO A 506 -33.25 3.66 2.19
C PRO A 506 -32.57 3.51 0.81
N PRO A 507 -31.28 3.12 0.73
CA PRO A 507 -30.67 2.79 -0.55
C PRO A 507 -31.23 1.47 -1.13
N ASN A 508 -31.56 1.51 -2.42
CA ASN A 508 -32.34 0.51 -3.14
C ASN A 508 -31.57 -0.76 -3.59
N VAL A 509 -30.25 -0.88 -3.39
CA VAL A 509 -29.44 -1.98 -3.96
C VAL A 509 -28.40 -2.52 -2.97
N ILE A 510 -28.17 -3.84 -2.94
CA ILE A 510 -27.19 -4.53 -2.07
C ILE A 510 -26.29 -5.44 -2.93
N VAL A 511 -25.01 -5.54 -2.58
CA VAL A 511 -24.07 -6.53 -3.10
C VAL A 511 -23.50 -7.37 -1.96
N ASP A 512 -23.48 -8.69 -2.12
CA ASP A 512 -22.79 -9.63 -1.23
C ASP A 512 -21.88 -10.53 -2.06
N VAL A 513 -20.59 -10.62 -1.70
CA VAL A 513 -19.64 -11.52 -2.34
C VAL A 513 -19.41 -12.76 -1.48
N THR A 514 -19.53 -13.94 -2.08
CA THR A 514 -19.34 -15.22 -1.39
C THR A 514 -18.39 -16.14 -2.16
N PRO A 515 -17.48 -16.84 -1.46
CA PRO A 515 -17.10 -16.64 -0.05
C PRO A 515 -16.37 -15.30 0.18
N ASP A 516 -16.31 -14.85 1.43
CA ASP A 516 -15.64 -13.61 1.86
C ASP A 516 -14.11 -13.70 1.84
N SER A 517 -13.54 -14.91 1.78
CA SER A 517 -12.12 -15.14 1.57
C SER A 517 -11.82 -16.45 0.86
N GLN A 518 -10.81 -16.46 -0.02
CA GLN A 518 -10.23 -17.68 -0.58
C GLN A 518 -8.71 -17.58 -0.69
N ARG A 519 -8.04 -18.73 -0.73
CA ARG A 519 -6.59 -18.85 -0.93
C ARG A 519 -6.32 -19.41 -2.32
N GLY A 520 -5.45 -18.76 -3.10
CA GLY A 520 -5.04 -19.21 -4.42
C GLY A 520 -3.53 -19.07 -4.64
N ALA A 521 -2.93 -20.03 -5.34
CA ALA A 521 -1.51 -19.98 -5.70
C ALA A 521 -1.25 -18.89 -6.76
N PRO A 522 -0.04 -18.30 -6.82
CA PRO A 522 0.36 -17.45 -7.94
C PRO A 522 0.15 -18.15 -9.29
N GLY A 523 -0.48 -17.48 -10.25
CA GLY A 523 -0.89 -18.04 -11.54
C GLY A 523 -2.25 -18.77 -11.52
N GLY A 524 -2.88 -18.92 -10.36
CA GLY A 524 -4.18 -19.58 -10.19
C GLY A 524 -5.37 -18.68 -10.51
N VAL A 525 -6.56 -19.29 -10.57
CA VAL A 525 -7.83 -18.58 -10.76
C VAL A 525 -8.79 -18.95 -9.64
N LEU A 526 -9.31 -17.95 -8.94
CA LEU A 526 -10.34 -18.10 -7.90
C LEU A 526 -11.69 -17.67 -8.43
N THR A 527 -12.76 -18.28 -7.92
CA THR A 527 -14.13 -18.00 -8.37
C THR A 527 -15.00 -17.58 -7.19
N TYR A 528 -15.62 -16.41 -7.30
CA TYR A 528 -16.52 -15.81 -6.32
C TYR A 528 -17.90 -15.62 -6.93
N MET A 529 -18.92 -15.68 -6.08
CA MET A 529 -20.30 -15.39 -6.45
C MET A 529 -20.68 -14.01 -5.90
N ILE A 530 -21.07 -13.10 -6.79
CA ILE A 530 -21.57 -11.77 -6.45
C ILE A 530 -23.09 -11.82 -6.50
N ASN A 531 -23.73 -11.72 -5.34
CA ASN A 531 -25.18 -11.68 -5.22
C ASN A 531 -25.65 -10.22 -5.11
N LEU A 532 -26.48 -9.80 -6.06
CA LEU A 532 -27.02 -8.45 -6.18
C LEU A 532 -28.50 -8.48 -5.80
N THR A 533 -28.95 -7.59 -4.91
CA THR A 533 -30.35 -7.56 -4.46
C THR A 533 -30.94 -6.17 -4.68
N ASN A 534 -32.10 -6.08 -5.34
CA ASN A 534 -32.88 -4.84 -5.40
C ASN A 534 -33.72 -4.73 -4.12
N LYS A 535 -33.37 -3.85 -3.19
CA LYS A 535 -34.18 -3.51 -1.99
C LYS A 535 -35.09 -2.30 -2.19
N GLY A 536 -35.13 -1.74 -3.40
CA GLY A 536 -36.01 -0.65 -3.75
C GLY A 536 -37.45 -1.07 -3.94
N THR A 537 -38.35 -0.08 -3.95
CA THR A 537 -39.80 -0.29 -4.14
C THR A 537 -40.22 -0.34 -5.61
N ALA A 538 -39.28 -0.16 -6.55
CA ALA A 538 -39.50 -0.20 -7.99
C ALA A 538 -38.49 -1.13 -8.65
N ASP A 539 -38.82 -1.60 -9.86
CA ASP A 539 -37.91 -2.40 -10.67
C ASP A 539 -36.64 -1.59 -11.01
N ASP A 540 -35.48 -2.24 -10.98
CA ASP A 540 -34.18 -1.59 -11.16
C ASP A 540 -33.18 -2.51 -11.87
N VAL A 541 -32.18 -1.91 -12.51
CA VAL A 541 -30.99 -2.61 -13.00
C VAL A 541 -29.81 -2.18 -12.14
N ILE A 542 -29.11 -3.16 -11.57
CA ILE A 542 -27.95 -2.95 -10.71
C ILE A 542 -26.69 -3.15 -11.55
N GLY A 543 -25.85 -2.12 -11.66
CA GLY A 543 -24.58 -2.17 -12.37
C GLY A 543 -23.40 -2.34 -11.41
N VAL A 544 -22.44 -3.18 -11.76
CA VAL A 544 -21.11 -3.23 -11.12
C VAL A 544 -20.30 -2.06 -11.65
N GLU A 545 -20.04 -1.08 -10.80
CA GLU A 545 -19.37 0.17 -11.13
C GLU A 545 -17.85 -0.01 -11.20
N SER A 546 -17.29 -0.72 -10.23
CA SER A 546 -15.85 -0.98 -10.17
C SER A 546 -15.53 -2.23 -9.36
N ILE A 547 -14.44 -2.89 -9.73
CA ILE A 547 -13.74 -3.88 -8.93
C ILE A 547 -12.34 -3.33 -8.68
N ALA A 548 -12.00 -3.09 -7.41
CA ALA A 548 -10.79 -2.38 -7.01
C ALA A 548 -10.08 -3.08 -5.84
N GLY A 549 -8.89 -2.61 -5.46
CA GLY A 549 -8.16 -3.09 -4.28
C GLY A 549 -7.13 -4.20 -4.55
N ALA A 550 -7.14 -4.81 -5.74
CA ALA A 550 -6.08 -5.73 -6.12
C ALA A 550 -4.79 -5.01 -6.59
N PRO A 551 -3.61 -5.62 -6.39
CA PRO A 551 -2.35 -5.15 -6.97
C PRO A 551 -2.39 -5.03 -8.50
N GLN A 552 -1.45 -4.26 -9.06
CA GLN A 552 -1.28 -4.12 -10.51
C GLN A 552 -1.09 -5.50 -11.16
N GLU A 553 -1.67 -5.72 -12.34
CA GLU A 553 -1.64 -6.98 -13.12
C GLU A 553 -2.61 -8.10 -12.71
N TRP A 554 -3.48 -7.89 -11.72
CA TRP A 554 -4.59 -8.83 -11.45
C TRP A 554 -5.72 -8.64 -12.47
N GLU A 555 -6.23 -9.73 -13.04
CA GLU A 555 -7.31 -9.69 -14.02
C GLU A 555 -8.62 -10.23 -13.44
N PHE A 556 -9.73 -9.66 -13.90
CA PHE A 556 -11.08 -9.99 -13.43
C PHE A 556 -12.00 -10.32 -14.61
N GLU A 557 -12.69 -11.46 -14.54
CA GLU A 557 -13.77 -11.79 -15.47
C GLU A 557 -15.11 -11.85 -14.72
N LEU A 558 -16.08 -11.04 -15.12
CA LEU A 558 -17.43 -11.07 -14.55
C LEU A 558 -18.41 -11.67 -15.56
N LYS A 559 -19.07 -12.76 -15.18
CA LYS A 559 -19.97 -13.53 -16.05
C LYS A 559 -21.35 -13.69 -15.42
N ASN A 560 -22.37 -13.73 -16.27
CA ASN A 560 -23.71 -14.10 -15.84
C ASN A 560 -23.88 -15.62 -15.69
N PRO A 561 -25.04 -16.11 -15.21
CA PRO A 561 -25.30 -17.54 -15.07
C PRO A 561 -25.23 -18.34 -16.40
N ALA A 562 -25.35 -17.65 -17.55
CA ALA A 562 -25.19 -18.25 -18.88
C ALA A 562 -23.73 -18.26 -19.37
N GLY A 563 -22.77 -17.74 -18.59
CA GLY A 563 -21.34 -17.70 -18.91
C GLY A 563 -20.88 -16.53 -19.78
N ASN A 564 -21.78 -15.59 -20.11
CA ASN A 564 -21.46 -14.43 -20.93
C ASN A 564 -20.95 -13.25 -20.09
N PRO A 565 -20.00 -12.44 -20.60
CA PRO A 565 -19.53 -11.25 -19.90
C PRO A 565 -20.68 -10.26 -19.63
N GLN A 566 -20.92 -9.94 -18.36
CA GLN A 566 -22.02 -9.05 -17.99
C GLN A 566 -21.69 -8.29 -16.70
N PHE A 567 -21.81 -6.97 -16.75
CA PHE A 567 -21.49 -6.05 -15.66
C PHE A 567 -22.73 -5.44 -15.00
N SER A 568 -23.93 -5.86 -15.40
CA SER A 568 -25.20 -5.39 -14.82
C SER A 568 -26.23 -6.51 -14.73
N THR A 569 -27.21 -6.38 -13.86
CA THR A 569 -28.34 -7.31 -13.79
C THR A 569 -29.23 -7.19 -15.03
N LEU A 570 -30.16 -8.14 -15.21
CA LEU A 570 -31.40 -7.86 -15.93
C LEU A 570 -32.29 -6.94 -15.07
N LEU A 571 -33.42 -6.48 -15.62
CA LEU A 571 -34.39 -5.72 -14.81
C LEU A 571 -34.85 -6.60 -13.64
N LEU A 572 -34.60 -6.15 -12.41
CA LEU A 572 -34.93 -6.86 -11.17
C LEU A 572 -36.11 -6.19 -10.49
N SER A 573 -37.12 -6.98 -10.14
CA SER A 573 -38.21 -6.49 -9.31
C SER A 573 -37.78 -6.28 -7.87
N SER A 574 -38.61 -5.54 -7.12
CA SER A 574 -38.40 -5.29 -5.69
C SER A 574 -38.18 -6.59 -4.92
N ASN A 575 -37.11 -6.64 -4.12
CA ASN A 575 -36.59 -7.77 -3.34
C ASN A 575 -36.09 -8.98 -4.14
N GLU A 576 -35.92 -8.86 -5.46
CA GLU A 576 -35.29 -9.91 -6.25
C GLU A 576 -33.76 -9.87 -6.17
N ASN A 577 -33.17 -11.05 -6.33
CA ASN A 577 -31.74 -11.27 -6.32
C ASN A 577 -31.25 -11.71 -7.70
N TYR A 578 -30.01 -11.36 -8.03
CA TYR A 578 -29.33 -11.81 -9.23
C TYR A 578 -27.87 -12.11 -8.93
N SER A 579 -27.39 -13.26 -9.40
CA SER A 579 -26.03 -13.69 -9.12
C SER A 579 -25.14 -13.58 -10.36
N LEU A 580 -23.95 -13.02 -10.18
CA LEU A 580 -22.86 -13.01 -11.15
C LEU A 580 -21.71 -13.86 -10.62
N THR A 581 -20.91 -14.40 -11.53
CA THR A 581 -19.68 -15.13 -11.22
C THR A 581 -18.48 -14.24 -11.52
N LEU A 582 -17.68 -13.93 -10.50
CA LEU A 582 -16.42 -13.22 -10.62
C LEU A 582 -15.27 -14.21 -10.59
N ARG A 583 -14.45 -14.25 -11.64
CA ARG A 583 -13.18 -14.97 -11.66
C ARG A 583 -12.04 -13.99 -11.45
N VAL A 584 -11.21 -14.27 -10.45
CA VAL A 584 -10.03 -13.49 -10.10
C VAL A 584 -8.79 -14.27 -10.55
N HIS A 585 -8.03 -13.70 -11.47
CA HIS A 585 -6.80 -14.28 -11.97
C HIS A 585 -5.62 -13.73 -11.17
N ILE A 586 -4.96 -14.61 -10.41
CA ILE A 586 -3.80 -14.26 -9.59
C ILE A 586 -2.57 -14.31 -10.51
N PRO A 587 -1.80 -13.23 -10.66
CA PRO A 587 -0.60 -13.24 -11.50
C PRO A 587 0.45 -14.19 -10.92
N ALA A 588 1.28 -14.76 -11.78
CA ALA A 588 2.37 -15.67 -11.36
C ALA A 588 3.40 -14.99 -10.45
N ALA A 589 3.49 -13.67 -10.50
CA ALA A 589 4.37 -12.85 -9.67
C ALA A 589 3.71 -12.34 -8.36
N ALA A 590 2.50 -12.80 -8.02
CA ALA A 590 1.82 -12.37 -6.80
C ALA A 590 2.61 -12.80 -5.55
N ILE A 591 2.91 -11.85 -4.67
CA ILE A 591 3.68 -12.04 -3.43
C ILE A 591 2.96 -11.57 -2.17
N ALA A 592 1.69 -11.17 -2.28
CA ALA A 592 0.91 -10.65 -1.16
C ALA A 592 -0.59 -10.90 -1.37
N ASP A 593 -1.30 -10.97 -0.25
CA ASP A 593 -2.76 -10.99 -0.19
C ASP A 593 -3.35 -9.70 -0.81
N ALA A 594 -4.60 -9.79 -1.25
CA ALA A 594 -5.36 -8.66 -1.81
C ALA A 594 -6.73 -8.56 -1.13
N ASP A 595 -7.07 -7.35 -0.68
CA ASP A 595 -8.43 -7.00 -0.23
C ASP A 595 -9.15 -6.35 -1.40
N ILE A 596 -10.14 -7.04 -1.95
CA ILE A 596 -10.83 -6.65 -3.18
C ILE A 596 -12.19 -6.07 -2.83
N GLU A 597 -12.51 -4.93 -3.44
CA GLU A 597 -13.75 -4.19 -3.29
C GLU A 597 -14.59 -4.30 -4.56
N VAL A 598 -15.85 -4.72 -4.43
CA VAL A 598 -16.86 -4.65 -5.49
C VAL A 598 -17.84 -3.55 -5.14
N LYS A 599 -17.88 -2.50 -5.97
CA LYS A 599 -18.85 -1.41 -5.86
C LYS A 599 -19.94 -1.58 -6.90
N VAL A 600 -21.19 -1.47 -6.47
CA VAL A 600 -22.37 -1.52 -7.32
C VAL A 600 -23.21 -0.27 -7.19
N ARG A 601 -24.01 0.02 -8.21
CA ARG A 601 -24.89 1.18 -8.27
C ARG A 601 -26.23 0.85 -8.90
N SER A 602 -27.28 1.53 -8.46
CA SER A 602 -28.55 1.59 -9.17
C SER A 602 -28.38 2.38 -10.47
N THR A 603 -29.09 1.96 -11.52
CA THR A 603 -29.15 2.71 -12.79
C THR A 603 -30.28 3.73 -12.82
N VAL A 604 -31.33 3.50 -12.01
CA VAL A 604 -32.46 4.43 -11.83
C VAL A 604 -32.07 5.61 -10.94
N ASP A 605 -31.34 5.38 -9.86
CA ASP A 605 -30.77 6.45 -9.01
C ASP A 605 -29.28 6.21 -8.78
N ILE A 606 -28.49 6.89 -9.61
CA ILE A 606 -27.03 6.80 -9.65
C ILE A 606 -26.31 7.12 -8.33
N ASN A 607 -27.00 7.74 -7.36
CA ASN A 607 -26.46 8.05 -6.03
C ASN A 607 -26.65 6.89 -5.04
N LYS A 608 -27.43 5.87 -5.39
CA LYS A 608 -27.59 4.66 -4.58
C LYS A 608 -26.53 3.65 -4.96
N THR A 609 -25.52 3.51 -4.11
CA THR A 609 -24.41 2.56 -4.28
C THR A 609 -24.29 1.64 -3.09
N ASN A 610 -23.73 0.46 -3.29
CA ASN A 610 -23.36 -0.46 -2.22
C ASN A 610 -22.00 -1.09 -2.52
N ILE A 611 -21.28 -1.50 -1.47
CA ILE A 611 -19.93 -2.01 -1.56
C ILE A 611 -19.85 -3.30 -0.75
N SER A 612 -19.20 -4.32 -1.31
CA SER A 612 -18.83 -5.54 -0.60
C SER A 612 -17.34 -5.80 -0.79
N THR A 613 -16.67 -6.29 0.25
CA THR A 613 -15.24 -6.59 0.22
C THR A 613 -15.00 -8.07 0.49
N PHE A 614 -13.98 -8.62 -0.16
CA PHE A 614 -13.54 -9.99 0.04
C PHE A 614 -12.02 -10.11 -0.07
N LYS A 615 -11.45 -11.16 0.52
CA LYS A 615 -9.99 -11.35 0.60
C LYS A 615 -9.51 -12.46 -0.33
N VAL A 616 -8.50 -12.16 -1.14
CA VAL A 616 -7.71 -13.18 -1.83
C VAL A 616 -6.39 -13.36 -1.09
N LYS A 617 -6.14 -14.58 -0.60
CA LYS A 617 -4.90 -14.93 0.08
C LYS A 617 -3.93 -15.61 -0.86
N VAL A 618 -2.71 -15.11 -0.93
CA VAL A 618 -1.62 -15.67 -1.73
C VAL A 618 -0.61 -16.30 -0.76
N PRO A 619 -0.28 -17.59 -0.90
CA PRO A 619 0.76 -18.20 -0.08
C PRO A 619 2.13 -17.55 -0.39
N VAL A 620 2.69 -16.85 0.58
CA VAL A 620 4.03 -16.25 0.50
C VAL A 620 5.02 -17.20 1.15
N PRO A 621 6.04 -17.72 0.44
CA PRO A 621 7.07 -18.53 1.07
C PRO A 621 7.87 -17.73 2.12
N PRO A 622 8.39 -18.38 3.17
CA PRO A 622 9.22 -17.71 4.17
C PRO A 622 10.54 -17.23 3.56
N SER A 623 11.20 -16.26 4.20
CA SER A 623 12.50 -15.77 3.72
C SER A 623 13.60 -16.83 3.85
N PHE A 624 14.74 -16.64 3.17
CA PHE A 624 15.87 -17.57 3.20
C PHE A 624 16.72 -17.43 4.47
N VAL A 625 17.53 -18.43 4.82
CA VAL A 625 18.51 -18.29 5.91
C VAL A 625 19.64 -17.35 5.50
N SER A 626 20.10 -16.49 6.40
CA SER A 626 21.23 -15.59 6.14
C SER A 626 22.50 -16.04 6.87
N GLY A 627 23.68 -15.72 6.36
CA GLY A 627 24.94 -15.94 7.07
C GLY A 627 25.33 -17.41 7.24
N LEU A 628 24.95 -18.29 6.31
CA LEU A 628 25.37 -19.70 6.35
C LEU A 628 26.89 -19.82 6.20
N ASN A 629 27.57 -20.25 7.25
CA ASN A 629 29.02 -20.38 7.30
C ASN A 629 29.48 -21.60 8.09
N VAL A 630 30.73 -22.02 7.89
CA VAL A 630 31.41 -23.01 8.74
C VAL A 630 31.81 -22.33 10.04
N ALA A 631 31.34 -22.85 11.16
CA ALA A 631 31.76 -22.41 12.48
C ALA A 631 33.05 -23.13 12.94
N ALA A 632 33.13 -24.44 12.70
CA ALA A 632 34.31 -25.26 12.96
C ALA A 632 34.26 -26.58 12.17
N ASN A 633 35.41 -27.21 11.98
CA ASN A 633 35.52 -28.53 11.37
C ASN A 633 36.61 -29.39 12.07
N GLY A 634 36.44 -30.70 12.00
CA GLY A 634 37.41 -31.69 12.45
C GLY A 634 37.66 -32.75 11.38
N SER A 635 38.35 -33.83 11.74
CA SER A 635 38.70 -34.91 10.81
C SER A 635 37.49 -35.74 10.38
N ASN A 636 36.38 -35.71 11.13
CA ASN A 636 35.18 -36.48 10.83
C ASN A 636 33.86 -35.72 11.12
N TRP A 637 33.92 -34.39 11.23
CA TRP A 637 32.74 -33.58 11.46
C TRP A 637 32.90 -32.16 10.92
N ILE A 638 31.79 -31.52 10.57
CA ILE A 638 31.72 -30.12 10.18
C ILE A 638 30.49 -29.48 10.83
N HIS A 639 30.69 -28.34 11.48
CA HIS A 639 29.64 -27.56 12.10
C HIS A 639 29.35 -26.28 11.31
N TRP A 640 28.11 -26.13 10.87
CA TRP A 640 27.61 -24.93 10.19
C TRP A 640 26.66 -24.15 11.09
N THR A 641 26.73 -22.83 10.94
CA THR A 641 25.83 -21.88 11.58
C THR A 641 25.18 -20.99 10.54
N TRP A 642 23.97 -20.51 10.81
CA TRP A 642 23.23 -19.54 10.00
C TRP A 642 22.25 -18.76 10.89
N THR A 643 21.54 -17.80 10.32
CA THR A 643 20.51 -17.02 11.01
C THR A 643 19.15 -17.23 10.32
N ASN A 644 18.17 -17.75 11.07
CA ASN A 644 16.76 -17.71 10.71
C ASN A 644 16.21 -16.31 11.00
N GLN A 645 15.62 -15.65 10.00
CA GLN A 645 14.97 -14.35 10.19
C GLN A 645 13.68 -14.50 11.01
N PRO A 646 13.36 -13.57 11.94
CA PRO A 646 12.15 -13.66 12.76
C PRO A 646 10.90 -13.42 11.89
N GLU A 647 10.18 -14.51 11.62
CA GLU A 647 8.93 -14.53 10.86
C GLU A 647 7.86 -15.25 11.68
N GLU A 648 6.69 -14.65 11.82
CA GLU A 648 5.59 -15.15 12.67
C GLU A 648 5.10 -16.53 12.22
N ASP A 649 5.16 -16.78 10.91
CA ASP A 649 4.73 -18.00 10.24
C ASP A 649 5.87 -19.00 10.01
N PHE A 650 7.12 -18.73 10.43
CA PHE A 650 8.22 -19.68 10.29
C PHE A 650 7.89 -21.03 10.97
N SER A 651 8.12 -22.14 10.25
CA SER A 651 8.03 -23.49 10.81
C SER A 651 9.40 -24.07 11.09
N HIS A 652 10.21 -24.31 10.05
CA HIS A 652 11.52 -24.94 10.17
C HIS A 652 12.40 -24.70 8.94
N THR A 653 13.70 -24.99 9.11
CA THR A 653 14.69 -25.04 8.04
C THR A 653 14.97 -26.50 7.70
N GLU A 654 14.85 -26.87 6.42
CA GLU A 654 15.32 -28.15 5.91
C GLU A 654 16.84 -28.11 5.71
N VAL A 655 17.54 -29.13 6.20
CA VAL A 655 18.98 -29.28 6.06
C VAL A 655 19.29 -30.50 5.20
N TRP A 656 20.09 -30.27 4.16
CA TRP A 656 20.54 -31.27 3.20
C TRP A 656 22.07 -31.29 3.16
N LEU A 657 22.66 -32.46 2.95
CA LEU A 657 24.10 -32.64 2.82
C LEU A 657 24.40 -33.44 1.55
N ASN A 658 25.19 -32.88 0.63
CA ASN A 658 25.48 -33.44 -0.70
C ASN A 658 24.21 -33.85 -1.47
N GLY A 659 23.15 -33.04 -1.37
CA GLY A 659 21.86 -33.32 -2.02
C GLY A 659 20.99 -34.38 -1.34
N GLU A 660 21.36 -34.88 -0.16
CA GLU A 660 20.53 -35.78 0.66
C GLU A 660 19.91 -35.06 1.86
N PHE A 661 18.60 -35.22 2.06
CA PHE A 661 17.90 -34.69 3.23
C PHE A 661 18.45 -35.29 4.51
N LYS A 662 18.72 -34.45 5.51
CA LYS A 662 19.21 -34.89 6.83
C LYS A 662 18.21 -34.63 7.93
N THR A 663 17.70 -33.41 8.08
CA THR A 663 16.77 -33.08 9.16
C THR A 663 16.01 -31.78 8.90
N ASN A 664 14.92 -31.62 9.65
CA ASN A 664 14.26 -30.33 9.88
C ASN A 664 14.74 -29.75 11.21
N THR A 665 15.00 -28.45 11.26
CA THR A 665 15.43 -27.79 12.51
C THR A 665 14.90 -26.36 12.59
N SER A 666 14.52 -25.94 13.80
CA SER A 666 14.27 -24.52 14.14
C SER A 666 15.55 -23.82 14.62
N GLU A 667 16.62 -24.57 14.85
CA GLU A 667 17.91 -24.05 15.28
C GLU A 667 18.62 -23.28 14.16
N ASN A 668 19.60 -22.49 14.59
CA ASN A 668 20.47 -21.67 13.74
C ASN A 668 21.79 -22.39 13.40
N SER A 669 21.82 -23.72 13.51
CA SER A 669 23.04 -24.50 13.28
C SER A 669 22.77 -25.97 12.98
N TYR A 670 23.75 -26.61 12.37
CA TYR A 670 23.78 -28.07 12.16
C TYR A 670 25.20 -28.58 12.31
N ASN A 671 25.37 -29.72 12.97
CA ASN A 671 26.65 -30.40 13.09
C ASN A 671 26.57 -31.76 12.40
N ALA A 672 27.25 -31.91 11.26
CA ALA A 672 27.37 -33.17 10.56
C ALA A 672 28.56 -33.95 11.13
N THR A 673 28.33 -35.17 11.58
CA THR A 673 29.35 -36.06 12.15
C THR A 673 29.50 -37.33 11.31
N SER A 674 30.47 -38.18 11.66
CA SER A 674 30.77 -39.42 10.92
C SER A 674 31.11 -39.20 9.45
N LEU A 675 31.81 -38.10 9.16
CA LEU A 675 32.30 -37.75 7.84
C LEU A 675 33.67 -38.39 7.57
N ASP A 676 34.00 -38.63 6.31
CA ASP A 676 35.31 -39.13 5.90
C ASP A 676 36.35 -38.00 5.98
N PRO A 677 37.56 -38.24 6.53
CA PRO A 677 38.63 -37.24 6.55
C PRO A 677 39.05 -36.76 5.16
N LYS A 678 39.51 -35.50 5.10
CA LYS A 678 39.95 -34.83 3.86
C LYS A 678 38.92 -34.83 2.71
N LYS A 679 37.63 -34.92 3.00
CA LYS A 679 36.55 -34.90 2.00
C LYS A 679 35.71 -33.62 2.12
N THR A 680 35.29 -33.10 0.96
CA THR A 680 34.44 -31.91 0.87
C THR A 680 32.97 -32.33 0.93
N TYR A 681 32.20 -31.60 1.73
CA TYR A 681 30.76 -31.73 1.88
C TYR A 681 30.09 -30.38 1.62
N GLU A 682 28.99 -30.41 0.89
CA GLU A 682 28.12 -29.25 0.65
C GLU A 682 26.87 -29.38 1.53
N ILE A 683 26.61 -28.39 2.37
CA ILE A 683 25.32 -28.21 3.04
C ILE A 683 24.41 -27.36 2.16
N SER A 684 23.15 -27.74 2.04
CA SER A 684 22.09 -26.95 1.39
C SER A 684 20.93 -26.75 2.36
N THR A 685 20.41 -25.53 2.41
CA THR A 685 19.33 -25.16 3.33
C THR A 685 18.22 -24.42 2.61
N ARG A 686 16.98 -24.62 3.05
CA ARG A 686 15.79 -23.85 2.63
C ARG A 686 14.75 -23.85 3.74
N ARG A 687 13.89 -22.82 3.77
CA ARG A 687 12.90 -22.61 4.84
C ARG A 687 11.50 -22.99 4.42
N MET A 688 10.71 -23.45 5.39
CA MET A 688 9.29 -23.74 5.25
C MET A 688 8.48 -23.00 6.34
N ASP A 689 7.30 -22.51 5.98
CA ASP A 689 6.37 -21.87 6.91
C ASP A 689 5.37 -22.87 7.53
N LYS A 690 4.56 -22.42 8.48
CA LYS A 690 3.51 -23.21 9.16
C LYS A 690 2.37 -23.61 8.23
N ALA A 691 2.23 -22.97 7.07
CA ALA A 691 1.25 -23.28 6.05
C ALA A 691 1.77 -24.31 5.01
N GLY A 692 3.04 -24.70 5.09
CA GLY A 692 3.68 -25.66 4.19
C GLY A 692 4.30 -25.04 2.94
N ASN A 693 4.43 -23.71 2.86
CA ASN A 693 5.08 -23.04 1.73
C ASN A 693 6.60 -23.15 1.88
N ILE A 694 7.28 -23.53 0.80
CA ILE A 694 8.74 -23.74 0.78
C ILE A 694 9.38 -22.59 0.00
N ASN A 695 10.45 -22.03 0.57
CA ASN A 695 11.31 -21.13 -0.19
C ASN A 695 12.03 -21.91 -1.30
N GLN A 696 11.79 -21.55 -2.56
CA GLN A 696 12.40 -22.24 -3.70
C GLN A 696 13.89 -21.94 -3.88
N LYS A 697 14.43 -20.93 -3.19
CA LYS A 697 15.86 -20.59 -3.21
C LYS A 697 16.62 -21.39 -2.16
N TRP A 698 17.67 -22.07 -2.60
CA TRP A 698 18.62 -22.77 -1.74
C TRP A 698 19.76 -21.86 -1.31
N ILE A 699 20.21 -22.01 -0.06
CA ILE A 699 21.44 -21.39 0.45
C ILE A 699 22.42 -22.51 0.78
N ASN A 700 23.57 -22.49 0.12
CA ASN A 700 24.56 -23.56 0.17
C ASN A 700 25.89 -23.08 0.73
N ASN A 701 26.64 -24.00 1.35
CA ASN A 701 28.02 -23.78 1.75
C ASN A 701 28.82 -25.08 1.62
N SER A 702 30.07 -25.00 1.17
CA SER A 702 30.96 -26.16 1.06
C SER A 702 32.12 -26.08 2.04
N ALA A 703 32.46 -27.21 2.65
CA ALA A 703 33.54 -27.30 3.63
C ALA A 703 34.22 -28.67 3.58
N THR A 704 35.50 -28.70 3.95
CA THR A 704 36.34 -29.92 3.91
C THR A 704 36.74 -30.31 5.33
N THR A 705 36.61 -31.58 5.69
CA THR A 705 37.14 -32.15 6.95
C THR A 705 38.68 -32.11 6.96
N SER A 706 39.30 -31.95 8.13
CA SER A 706 40.76 -31.84 8.26
C SER A 706 41.56 -33.12 8.00
#